data_AF-A0A6J0GN19-F1
#
_entry.id   AF-A0A6J0GN19-F1
#
_cell.length_a   1.000
_cell.length_b   1.000
_cell.length_c   1.000
_cell.angle_alpha   90.00
_cell.angle_beta   90.00
_cell.angle_gamma   90.00
#
_symmetry.space_group_name_H-M   'P 1'
#
loop_
_entity.id
_entity.type
_entity.pdbx_description
1 polymer ?
#
loop_
_entity_poly.entity_id
_entity_poly.type
_entity_poly.pdbx_seq_one_letter_code
_entity_poly.pdbx_strand_id
1 'polypeptide(L)'
;MELDPRTVTSEPASPTSSAGEEKMEITSELSSPTSHSRDSGFFGSIRRLSTWKSKQSPNKESGKEDTGTWKGKGLLRSFRSYEKNKTTICDGVEKIGENKEAEPIQGKPLSVMEINELIQKRQLLEAFASIKLLEDETISERNAEKYKDNPQELLRKSKDVNFLYNSIANAIQSIVEETLEASTVEETMLTSIVTLIAHEEAAHPNTDKAVHPGSDLLGRPRKWREMWREAINESAKKRVLKAPMASKEEDSSWLDLHLNFLQKLLREDLLKIKLSVKKCYPEEYQVCDTYVEAFHKAIASHLQHLCQRLLDFNELYTLLNWVANTYHSELFLGHPDLKPEVKTENLSLLLTPADWDKLKNNYIASAKIIGEHMKLSGAISRSLETKMLELCMTELLEFIPRFEKEFEKAWSTAQDSPIFAPYVVAYINSFHDLMSGLETEFEVDTEELQKILAALTRNFTNIFLTKLKTKTQPFLKKILTKDWILDTGRPDSLASAVSQFSEHLQHMRRPTGQELLREVHRYVVKEYITQVIKHRWRMNRETRQEVSKKMDLEARIFHNTLIDQGSDSDWLVPAIHHIAKIIKEKKKDKIKVYVKKLCQNYPDIRKDHILAILARRGLGRTRRAAILRQVCHVLESSSGGEGNTLFAEIDVPVVICCF
;
A
#
# COMPACT_ATOMS: atom_id res chain seq x y z
N MET A 1 -55.65 10.97 -38.14
CA MET A 1 -54.90 12.23 -37.93
C MET A 1 -53.50 12.01 -38.42
N GLU A 2 -52.94 13.00 -39.11
CA GLU A 2 -51.90 12.80 -40.11
C GLU A 2 -50.60 13.55 -39.76
N LEU A 3 -49.48 12.90 -40.14
CA LEU A 3 -48.33 13.45 -40.86
C LEU A 3 -47.65 14.77 -40.39
N ASP A 4 -46.46 14.60 -39.79
CA ASP A 4 -45.15 14.95 -40.40
C ASP A 4 -44.79 16.43 -40.76
N PRO A 5 -43.54 16.79 -41.16
CA PRO A 5 -42.86 17.95 -40.58
C PRO A 5 -42.35 18.96 -41.64
N ARG A 6 -41.44 19.87 -41.27
CA ARG A 6 -40.64 20.69 -42.21
C ARG A 6 -39.28 21.17 -41.68
N THR A 7 -38.46 21.65 -42.60
CA THR A 7 -36.99 21.84 -42.53
C THR A 7 -36.59 23.20 -43.14
N VAL A 8 -35.30 23.40 -43.53
CA VAL A 8 -34.75 24.45 -44.46
C VAL A 8 -34.46 25.84 -43.83
N THR A 9 -33.35 26.59 -44.09
CA THR A 9 -31.94 26.35 -44.56
C THR A 9 -31.05 27.59 -44.27
N SER A 10 -29.70 27.43 -44.41
CA SER A 10 -28.71 28.36 -45.04
C SER A 10 -28.42 29.80 -44.52
N GLU A 11 -27.13 30.05 -44.18
CA GLU A 11 -26.16 31.04 -44.76
C GLU A 11 -26.59 32.48 -45.19
N PRO A 12 -25.68 33.51 -45.20
CA PRO A 12 -24.33 33.48 -45.82
C PRO A 12 -23.20 34.28 -45.11
N ALA A 13 -22.14 34.62 -45.87
CA ALA A 13 -20.81 35.01 -45.41
C ALA A 13 -20.46 36.53 -45.43
N SER A 14 -19.17 36.83 -45.21
CA SER A 14 -18.50 38.12 -44.94
C SER A 14 -18.59 39.24 -45.99
N PRO A 15 -18.27 40.49 -45.59
CA PRO A 15 -17.75 41.56 -46.46
C PRO A 15 -16.24 41.84 -46.26
N THR A 16 -15.61 42.54 -47.21
CA THR A 16 -14.14 42.74 -47.29
C THR A 16 -13.75 44.19 -47.60
N SER A 17 -12.82 44.79 -46.83
CA SER A 17 -12.09 46.04 -47.18
C SER A 17 -11.09 46.45 -46.08
N SER A 18 -9.98 47.19 -46.29
CA SER A 18 -9.08 47.38 -47.45
C SER A 18 -7.95 48.39 -47.09
N ALA A 19 -6.74 48.18 -47.61
CA ALA A 19 -5.64 49.16 -47.75
C ALA A 19 -4.96 49.75 -46.47
N GLY A 20 -3.68 50.12 -46.61
CA GLY A 20 -2.86 50.77 -45.56
C GLY A 20 -1.40 50.29 -45.55
N GLU A 21 -0.58 50.76 -46.49
CA GLU A 21 0.88 50.58 -46.45
C GLU A 21 1.53 51.67 -45.58
N GLU A 22 2.58 51.32 -44.82
CA GLU A 22 3.70 52.24 -44.58
C GLU A 22 5.02 51.45 -44.45
N LYS A 23 6.16 52.15 -44.53
CA LYS A 23 7.47 51.61 -44.90
C LYS A 23 8.58 52.00 -43.90
N MET A 24 9.77 51.43 -44.12
CA MET A 24 11.07 51.87 -43.57
C MET A 24 11.29 51.63 -42.05
N GLU A 25 12.52 51.35 -41.58
CA GLU A 25 13.75 50.97 -42.29
C GLU A 25 14.62 50.05 -41.40
N ILE A 26 15.61 49.37 -41.98
CA ILE A 26 16.55 48.51 -41.27
C ILE A 26 17.84 49.27 -40.98
N THR A 27 18.26 49.32 -39.71
CA THR A 27 19.66 49.60 -39.34
C THR A 27 20.25 48.41 -38.60
N SER A 28 21.37 47.90 -39.10
CA SER A 28 22.09 46.74 -38.56
C SER A 28 23.46 47.14 -38.06
N GLU A 29 23.80 46.79 -36.81
CA GLU A 29 25.19 46.74 -36.36
C GLU A 29 25.52 45.34 -35.83
N LEU A 30 26.56 44.74 -36.39
CA LEU A 30 27.15 43.51 -35.87
C LEU A 30 28.16 43.87 -34.77
N SER A 31 28.19 43.07 -33.71
CA SER A 31 29.34 42.97 -32.80
C SER A 31 29.42 41.57 -32.20
N SER A 32 30.12 40.67 -32.89
CA SER A 32 30.53 39.38 -32.32
C SER A 32 31.59 39.58 -31.23
N PRO A 33 31.68 38.65 -30.27
CA PRO A 33 32.91 37.83 -30.31
C PRO A 33 32.68 36.33 -30.07
N THR A 34 33.15 35.56 -31.06
CA THR A 34 34.03 34.38 -30.91
C THR A 34 33.79 33.40 -29.75
N SER A 35 33.08 32.30 -30.07
CA SER A 35 33.30 30.92 -29.61
C SER A 35 33.54 30.61 -28.11
N HIS A 36 32.66 29.77 -27.57
CA HIS A 36 33.07 28.40 -27.18
C HIS A 36 31.88 27.44 -27.30
N SER A 37 31.92 26.52 -28.27
CA SER A 37 30.97 25.42 -28.35
C SER A 37 31.39 24.27 -27.42
N ARG A 38 30.43 23.75 -26.64
CA ARG A 38 30.47 22.39 -26.08
C ARG A 38 29.06 21.83 -26.10
N ASP A 39 28.89 20.68 -26.74
CA ASP A 39 27.62 19.99 -26.83
C ASP A 39 27.13 19.51 -25.46
N SER A 40 25.84 19.70 -25.20
CA SER A 40 25.11 19.04 -24.11
C SER A 40 23.91 18.32 -24.71
N GLY A 41 24.11 17.06 -25.11
CA GLY A 41 23.09 16.27 -25.78
C GLY A 41 21.89 15.97 -24.86
N PHE A 42 20.71 16.50 -25.20
CA PHE A 42 19.50 16.48 -24.36
C PHE A 42 18.81 15.10 -24.25
N PHE A 43 19.50 14.00 -24.57
CA PHE A 43 18.98 12.63 -24.48
C PHE A 43 19.89 11.76 -23.59
N GLY A 44 19.77 11.98 -22.28
CA GLY A 44 20.35 11.09 -21.27
C GLY A 44 19.78 9.67 -21.41
N SER A 45 20.63 8.66 -21.37
CA SER A 45 20.25 7.28 -21.70
C SER A 45 19.21 6.69 -20.74
N ILE A 46 18.13 6.13 -21.27
CA ILE A 46 17.22 5.25 -20.53
C ILE A 46 17.99 3.99 -20.14
N ARG A 47 18.53 3.96 -18.91
CA ARG A 47 19.20 2.77 -18.36
C ARG A 47 18.16 1.76 -17.90
N ARG A 48 18.06 0.64 -18.63
CA ARG A 48 17.39 -0.58 -18.16
C ARG A 48 17.97 -0.99 -16.79
N LEU A 49 17.12 -1.04 -15.75
CA LEU A 49 17.48 -1.68 -14.48
C LEU A 49 17.58 -3.20 -14.69
N SER A 50 18.78 -3.67 -15.04
CA SER A 50 19.09 -5.10 -15.05
C SER A 50 19.12 -5.61 -13.61
N THR A 51 18.26 -6.60 -13.31
CA THR A 51 18.28 -7.24 -11.98
C THR A 51 19.65 -7.85 -11.72
N TRP A 52 20.25 -7.54 -10.57
CA TRP A 52 21.61 -7.93 -10.22
C TRP A 52 21.69 -9.42 -9.85
N LYS A 53 21.60 -10.29 -10.86
CA LYS A 53 21.85 -11.73 -10.75
C LYS A 53 23.19 -12.06 -11.41
N SER A 54 24.23 -12.18 -10.60
CA SER A 54 25.49 -12.75 -11.06
C SER A 54 25.25 -14.20 -11.52
N LYS A 55 25.39 -14.44 -12.82
CA LYS A 55 25.52 -15.79 -13.38
C LYS A 55 27.00 -16.05 -13.64
N GLN A 56 27.58 -16.99 -12.90
CA GLN A 56 28.71 -17.75 -13.42
C GLN A 56 28.17 -19.10 -13.90
N SER A 57 28.50 -19.47 -15.13
CA SER A 57 28.00 -20.67 -15.81
C SER A 57 29.17 -21.27 -16.62
N PRO A 58 29.05 -22.48 -17.19
CA PRO A 58 29.57 -23.65 -16.48
C PRO A 58 30.60 -24.42 -17.33
N ASN A 59 31.16 -25.50 -16.77
CA ASN A 59 31.56 -26.63 -17.61
C ASN A 59 31.59 -27.98 -16.87
N LYS A 60 31.76 -29.04 -17.67
CA LYS A 60 31.76 -30.47 -17.33
C LYS A 60 32.99 -30.86 -16.46
N GLU A 61 33.16 -32.07 -15.92
CA GLU A 61 32.66 -33.39 -16.36
C GLU A 61 32.70 -34.46 -15.22
N SER A 62 31.99 -35.59 -15.41
CA SER A 62 32.15 -36.95 -14.83
C SER A 62 32.86 -37.20 -13.46
N GLY A 63 32.24 -38.01 -12.58
CA GLY A 63 32.94 -38.69 -11.46
C GLY A 63 32.04 -39.57 -10.59
N LYS A 64 32.54 -40.74 -10.15
CA LYS A 64 31.84 -41.76 -9.32
C LYS A 64 32.19 -41.68 -7.82
N GLU A 65 31.25 -42.14 -7.00
CA GLU A 65 31.40 -42.96 -5.76
C GLU A 65 32.22 -42.49 -4.53
N ASP A 66 31.65 -42.86 -3.37
CA ASP A 66 32.26 -43.32 -2.11
C ASP A 66 33.14 -42.44 -1.19
N THR A 67 32.54 -42.13 -0.02
CA THR A 67 33.15 -42.12 1.33
C THR A 67 34.23 -41.06 1.64
N GLY A 68 34.71 -40.98 2.90
CA GLY A 68 35.97 -40.27 3.21
C GLY A 68 35.98 -39.27 4.36
N THR A 69 35.64 -39.71 5.56
CA THR A 69 35.91 -39.04 6.85
C THR A 69 37.32 -38.42 6.98
N TRP A 70 37.41 -37.08 7.10
CA TRP A 70 38.32 -36.31 8.00
C TRP A 70 39.84 -36.17 7.66
N LYS A 71 40.35 -34.91 7.75
CA LYS A 71 41.40 -34.45 8.74
C LYS A 71 42.67 -33.71 8.22
N GLY A 72 42.74 -32.39 8.45
CA GLY A 72 43.99 -31.60 8.61
C GLY A 72 44.44 -30.72 7.43
N LYS A 73 45.28 -29.68 7.62
CA LYS A 73 45.93 -29.12 8.83
C LYS A 73 46.48 -27.70 8.59
N GLY A 74 46.52 -26.87 9.65
CA GLY A 74 47.36 -25.65 9.77
C GLY A 74 46.70 -24.33 9.36
N LEU A 75 46.89 -23.18 10.04
CA LEU A 75 47.55 -22.84 11.32
C LEU A 75 46.61 -21.87 12.10
N LEU A 76 46.41 -21.98 13.43
CA LEU A 76 47.17 -21.29 14.49
C LEU A 76 47.40 -19.78 14.22
N ARG A 77 47.04 -18.80 15.07
CA ARG A 77 46.42 -18.68 16.43
C ARG A 77 45.52 -17.42 16.38
N SER A 78 44.64 -17.10 17.33
CA SER A 78 44.29 -17.65 18.67
C SER A 78 42.75 -17.49 18.85
N PHE A 79 42.05 -17.47 20.00
CA PHE A 79 42.36 -17.48 21.44
C PHE A 79 41.44 -18.51 22.16
N ARG A 80 41.20 -18.37 23.47
CA ARG A 80 40.26 -19.17 24.31
C ARG A 80 39.71 -18.25 25.42
N SER A 81 38.40 -18.26 25.72
CA SER A 81 37.69 -19.17 26.67
C SER A 81 37.98 -18.82 28.14
N TYR A 82 37.01 -18.64 29.03
CA TYR A 82 36.01 -19.66 29.41
C TYR A 82 34.67 -19.13 29.98
N GLU A 83 33.63 -19.95 29.86
CA GLU A 83 32.37 -19.88 30.63
C GLU A 83 32.43 -20.71 31.95
N LYS A 84 31.33 -20.60 32.74
CA LYS A 84 30.86 -21.41 33.90
C LYS A 84 31.32 -20.92 35.29
N ASN A 85 30.42 -20.76 36.27
CA ASN A 85 29.45 -21.78 36.72
C ASN A 85 28.16 -21.22 37.38
N LYS A 86 27.38 -22.09 38.04
CA LYS A 86 25.98 -21.87 38.48
C LYS A 86 25.80 -21.89 40.02
N THR A 87 24.91 -21.04 40.53
CA THR A 87 24.07 -21.16 41.76
C THR A 87 24.54 -21.99 42.98
N THR A 88 24.61 -21.33 44.15
CA THR A 88 24.38 -21.92 45.48
C THR A 88 23.54 -20.95 46.32
N ILE A 89 22.71 -21.46 47.25
CA ILE A 89 21.90 -20.69 48.21
C ILE A 89 22.47 -20.89 49.62
N CYS A 90 22.46 -19.84 50.45
CA CYS A 90 22.37 -19.95 51.92
C CYS A 90 21.84 -18.64 52.52
N ASP A 91 20.99 -18.74 53.54
CA ASP A 91 20.56 -17.61 54.37
C ASP A 91 21.63 -17.20 55.39
N GLY A 92 21.58 -15.94 55.82
CA GLY A 92 22.41 -15.40 56.90
C GLY A 92 21.88 -14.03 57.33
N VAL A 93 21.17 -13.97 58.46
CA VAL A 93 20.57 -12.74 58.98
C VAL A 93 21.54 -12.02 59.92
N GLU A 94 21.77 -10.74 59.68
CA GLU A 94 22.15 -9.80 60.74
C GLU A 94 21.50 -8.43 60.51
N LYS A 95 21.06 -7.78 61.59
CA LYS A 95 20.40 -6.46 61.58
C LYS A 95 21.25 -5.43 62.33
N ILE A 96 21.65 -4.38 61.64
CA ILE A 96 21.86 -2.99 62.10
C ILE A 96 21.59 -2.16 60.82
N GLY A 97 20.71 -1.16 60.81
CA GLY A 97 21.02 0.22 61.24
C GLY A 97 21.73 0.98 60.09
N GLU A 98 21.30 2.15 59.63
CA GLU A 98 20.26 3.07 60.10
C GLU A 98 19.60 3.79 58.89
N ASN A 99 18.54 4.56 59.13
CA ASN A 99 18.01 5.49 58.12
C ASN A 99 19.07 6.56 57.83
N LYS A 100 19.62 6.60 56.61
CA LYS A 100 20.28 7.82 56.13
C LYS A 100 19.24 8.78 55.57
N GLU A 101 18.71 9.61 56.47
CA GLU A 101 18.16 10.91 56.08
C GLU A 101 19.21 11.66 55.24
N ALA A 102 18.76 12.40 54.23
CA ALA A 102 19.68 13.23 53.44
C ALA A 102 20.19 14.36 54.35
N GLU A 103 21.50 14.39 54.62
CA GLU A 103 22.10 15.46 55.42
C GLU A 103 21.81 16.82 54.75
N PRO A 104 21.30 17.81 55.49
CA PRO A 104 21.07 19.13 54.94
C PRO A 104 22.43 19.75 54.59
N ILE A 105 22.58 20.27 53.37
CA ILE A 105 23.80 20.95 52.93
C ILE A 105 23.92 22.26 53.73
N GLN A 106 24.56 22.19 54.90
CA GLN A 106 24.84 23.35 55.76
C GLN A 106 26.08 24.10 55.24
N GLY A 107 26.06 24.39 53.94
CA GLY A 107 27.06 25.14 53.21
C GLY A 107 26.57 26.55 52.90
N LYS A 108 27.51 27.49 52.82
CA LYS A 108 27.25 28.85 52.31
C LYS A 108 26.77 28.73 50.85
N PRO A 109 25.74 29.47 50.40
CA PRO A 109 25.24 29.35 49.02
C PRO A 109 26.36 29.62 48.01
N LEU A 110 26.47 28.72 47.03
CA LEU A 110 27.46 28.83 45.95
C LEU A 110 27.19 30.09 45.12
N SER A 111 28.26 30.71 44.61
CA SER A 111 28.12 31.85 43.72
C SER A 111 27.52 31.44 42.37
N VAL A 112 26.88 32.41 41.71
CA VAL A 112 26.34 32.28 40.34
C VAL A 112 27.39 31.73 39.36
N MET A 113 28.68 32.06 39.57
CA MET A 113 29.79 31.57 38.75
C MET A 113 30.09 30.08 38.99
N GLU A 114 30.19 29.65 40.25
CA GLU A 114 30.43 28.24 40.63
C GLU A 114 29.28 27.34 40.18
N ILE A 115 28.04 27.80 40.30
CA ILE A 115 26.86 27.06 39.82
C ILE A 115 26.87 26.97 38.29
N ASN A 116 27.21 28.04 37.58
CA ASN A 116 27.35 27.98 36.12
C ASN A 116 28.46 27.01 35.69
N GLU A 117 29.57 26.91 36.43
CA GLU A 117 30.59 25.88 36.20
C GLU A 117 30.05 24.45 36.38
N LEU A 118 29.20 24.18 37.38
CA LEU A 118 28.57 22.86 37.55
C LEU A 118 27.67 22.52 36.36
N ILE A 119 26.96 23.49 35.78
CA ILE A 119 26.19 23.32 34.55
C ILE A 119 27.11 22.97 33.37
N GLN A 120 28.23 23.69 33.19
CA GLN A 120 29.21 23.37 32.14
C GLN A 120 29.83 21.97 32.31
N LYS A 121 30.00 21.51 33.55
CA LYS A 121 30.50 20.16 33.91
C LYS A 121 29.41 19.06 33.82
N ARG A 122 28.20 19.40 33.37
CA ARG A 122 27.00 18.52 33.31
C ARG A 122 26.55 17.93 34.66
N GLN A 123 26.96 18.53 35.78
CA GLN A 123 26.51 18.17 37.13
C GLN A 123 25.14 18.79 37.44
N LEU A 124 24.14 18.49 36.60
CA LEU A 124 22.87 19.23 36.53
C LEU A 124 22.04 19.15 37.83
N LEU A 125 22.11 18.02 38.55
CA LEU A 125 21.38 17.84 39.82
C LEU A 125 21.97 18.69 40.95
N GLU A 126 23.30 18.76 41.06
CA GLU A 126 24.02 19.61 42.02
C GLU A 126 23.82 21.10 41.70
N ALA A 127 23.89 21.45 40.41
CA ALA A 127 23.57 22.80 39.94
C ALA A 127 22.13 23.19 40.30
N PHE A 128 21.14 22.33 40.02
CA PHE A 128 19.73 22.64 40.33
C PHE A 128 19.46 22.81 41.82
N ALA A 129 19.99 21.94 42.67
CA ALA A 129 19.88 22.10 44.12
C ALA A 129 20.45 23.45 44.59
N SER A 130 21.58 23.87 44.01
CA SER A 130 22.22 25.15 44.30
C SER A 130 21.44 26.36 43.78
N ILE A 131 20.84 26.28 42.58
CA ILE A 131 19.94 27.31 42.04
C ILE A 131 18.72 27.46 42.94
N LYS A 132 18.11 26.35 43.38
CA LYS A 132 16.93 26.38 44.23
C LYS A 132 17.21 27.07 45.56
N LEU A 133 18.36 26.82 46.18
CA LEU A 133 18.77 27.54 47.39
C LEU A 133 18.91 29.06 47.16
N LEU A 134 19.44 29.50 46.01
CA LEU A 134 19.48 30.92 45.65
C LEU A 134 18.10 31.51 45.35
N GLU A 135 17.19 30.73 44.75
CA GLU A 135 15.81 31.15 44.53
C GLU A 135 15.04 31.28 45.85
N ASP A 136 15.13 30.29 46.74
CA ASP A 136 14.52 30.30 48.07
C ASP A 136 15.09 31.42 48.96
N GLU A 137 16.40 31.73 48.88
CA GLU A 137 17.00 32.91 49.52
C GLU A 137 16.42 34.21 48.94
N THR A 138 16.40 34.36 47.61
CA THR A 138 15.91 35.57 46.93
C THR A 138 14.41 35.81 47.20
N ILE A 139 13.61 34.75 47.26
CA ILE A 139 12.19 34.80 47.66
C ILE A 139 12.05 35.18 49.14
N SER A 140 12.90 34.64 50.02
CA SER A 140 12.89 34.97 51.45
C SER A 140 13.26 36.43 51.70
N GLU A 141 14.29 36.95 51.03
CA GLU A 141 14.69 38.37 51.12
C GLU A 141 13.63 39.33 50.55
N ARG A 142 12.94 38.92 49.47
CA ARG A 142 11.77 39.63 48.94
C ARG A 142 10.64 39.70 49.96
N ASN A 143 10.27 38.55 50.54
CA ASN A 143 9.16 38.44 51.49
C ASN A 143 9.45 39.13 52.83
N ALA A 144 10.72 39.21 53.23
CA ALA A 144 11.21 40.01 54.35
C ALA A 144 11.37 41.51 54.02
N GLU A 145 10.99 41.94 52.80
CA GLU A 145 11.06 43.33 52.31
C GLU A 145 12.47 43.97 52.38
N LYS A 146 13.52 43.15 52.47
CA LYS A 146 14.93 43.52 52.75
C LYS A 146 15.50 44.54 51.76
N TYR A 147 14.92 44.62 50.57
CA TYR A 147 15.35 45.47 49.45
C TYR A 147 14.40 46.64 49.14
N LYS A 148 13.58 47.08 50.11
CA LYS A 148 12.70 48.26 49.97
C LYS A 148 13.41 49.50 49.42
N ASP A 149 14.63 49.76 49.90
CA ASP A 149 15.43 50.93 49.50
C ASP A 149 16.31 50.68 48.26
N ASN A 150 16.41 49.44 47.77
CA ASN A 150 17.24 49.07 46.61
C ASN A 150 16.59 48.01 45.70
N PRO A 151 15.50 48.34 44.98
CA PRO A 151 14.81 47.40 44.09
C PRO A 151 15.67 46.92 42.90
N GLN A 152 16.76 47.62 42.57
CA GLN A 152 17.68 47.21 41.51
C GLN A 152 18.53 45.98 41.87
N GLU A 153 18.80 45.75 43.16
CA GLU A 153 19.57 44.57 43.61
C GLU A 153 18.74 43.29 43.57
N LEU A 154 17.49 43.35 44.02
CA LEU A 154 16.52 42.25 43.86
C LEU A 154 16.30 41.90 42.38
N LEU A 155 16.25 42.91 41.50
CA LEU A 155 16.15 42.70 40.05
C LEU A 155 17.40 42.06 39.44
N ARG A 156 18.59 42.28 40.02
CA ARG A 156 19.83 41.57 39.63
C ARG A 156 19.75 40.10 40.06
N LYS A 157 19.48 39.82 41.34
CA LYS A 157 19.32 38.43 41.83
C LYS A 157 18.27 37.63 41.03
N SER A 158 17.11 38.23 40.73
CA SER A 158 16.08 37.61 39.87
C SER A 158 16.63 37.26 38.47
N LYS A 159 17.39 38.16 37.84
CA LYS A 159 18.03 37.93 36.54
C LYS A 159 19.13 36.86 36.60
N ASP A 160 19.93 36.84 37.65
CA ASP A 160 21.03 35.89 37.82
C ASP A 160 20.47 34.46 38.04
N VAL A 161 19.45 34.30 38.88
CA VAL A 161 18.70 33.05 39.03
C VAL A 161 18.08 32.64 37.68
N ASN A 162 17.40 33.55 36.99
CA ASN A 162 16.80 33.28 35.67
C ASN A 162 17.84 32.88 34.61
N PHE A 163 19.05 33.45 34.64
CA PHE A 163 20.15 33.06 33.77
C PHE A 163 20.58 31.61 34.02
N LEU A 164 20.71 31.20 35.29
CA LEU A 164 21.08 29.82 35.65
C LEU A 164 20.01 28.80 35.23
N TYR A 165 18.71 29.11 35.42
CA TYR A 165 17.61 28.29 34.89
C TYR A 165 17.67 28.13 33.36
N ASN A 166 17.98 29.21 32.63
CA ASN A 166 18.15 29.17 31.18
C ASN A 166 19.40 28.37 30.76
N SER A 167 20.50 28.47 31.51
CA SER A 167 21.71 27.66 31.27
C SER A 167 21.45 26.16 31.46
N ILE A 168 20.62 25.76 32.43
CA ILE A 168 20.16 24.35 32.54
C ILE A 168 19.29 23.96 31.34
N ALA A 169 18.33 24.79 30.92
CA ALA A 169 17.50 24.50 29.75
C ALA A 169 18.33 24.26 28.48
N ASN A 170 19.34 25.10 28.24
CA ASN A 170 20.31 24.94 27.14
C ASN A 170 21.11 23.62 27.27
N ALA A 171 21.51 23.23 28.48
CA ALA A 171 22.22 21.98 28.72
C ALA A 171 21.35 20.74 28.47
N ILE A 172 20.06 20.78 28.87
CA ILE A 172 19.07 19.73 28.55
C ILE A 172 18.94 19.60 27.03
N GLN A 173 18.81 20.70 26.30
CA GLN A 173 18.74 20.68 24.84
C GLN A 173 19.99 20.07 24.21
N SER A 174 21.19 20.50 24.62
CA SER A 174 22.47 19.98 24.08
C SER A 174 22.56 18.46 24.23
N ILE A 175 22.27 17.93 25.41
CA ILE A 175 22.34 16.49 25.69
C ILE A 175 21.28 15.71 24.89
N VAL A 176 20.07 16.24 24.73
CA VAL A 176 19.00 15.61 23.91
C VAL A 176 19.35 15.59 22.42
N GLU A 177 20.01 16.63 21.90
CA GLU A 177 20.49 16.65 20.51
C GLU A 177 21.68 15.68 20.31
N GLU A 178 22.67 15.72 21.19
CA GLU A 178 23.83 14.83 21.18
C GLU A 178 23.47 13.34 21.32
N THR A 179 22.35 13.03 22.00
CA THR A 179 21.87 11.65 22.23
C THR A 179 21.70 10.85 20.93
N LEU A 180 21.35 11.50 19.80
CA LEU A 180 21.29 10.83 18.50
C LEU A 180 22.62 10.86 17.73
N GLU A 181 23.40 11.93 17.88
CA GLU A 181 24.69 12.12 17.19
C GLU A 181 25.81 11.20 17.71
N ALA A 182 25.88 10.95 19.03
CA ALA A 182 26.94 10.17 19.66
C ALA A 182 26.90 8.68 19.29
N SER A 183 28.06 8.01 19.20
CA SER A 183 28.13 6.57 18.89
C SER A 183 27.59 5.66 20.01
N THR A 184 27.58 6.17 21.25
CA THR A 184 27.04 5.51 22.45
C THR A 184 26.06 6.43 23.17
N VAL A 185 25.07 5.86 23.86
CA VAL A 185 24.10 6.63 24.66
C VAL A 185 24.61 6.77 26.09
N GLU A 186 24.70 7.99 26.60
CA GLU A 186 25.07 8.28 28.00
C GLU A 186 23.86 8.07 28.93
N GLU A 187 23.57 6.81 29.26
CA GLU A 187 22.39 6.42 30.03
C GLU A 187 22.28 7.15 31.39
N THR A 188 23.42 7.49 32.01
CA THR A 188 23.51 8.28 33.25
C THR A 188 23.07 9.74 33.08
N MET A 189 23.45 10.40 31.98
CA MET A 189 23.07 11.79 31.71
C MET A 189 21.58 11.90 31.39
N LEU A 190 21.04 10.94 30.63
CA LEU A 190 19.60 10.87 30.35
C LEU A 190 18.78 10.66 31.63
N THR A 191 19.20 9.73 32.50
CA THR A 191 18.56 9.51 33.80
C THR A 191 18.67 10.73 34.73
N SER A 192 19.76 11.49 34.63
CA SER A 192 19.95 12.77 35.35
C SER A 192 18.98 13.85 34.85
N ILE A 193 18.67 13.90 33.55
CA ILE A 193 17.66 14.83 33.01
C ILE A 193 16.25 14.46 33.48
N VAL A 194 15.90 13.18 33.50
CA VAL A 194 14.58 12.73 33.99
C VAL A 194 14.38 13.09 35.47
N THR A 195 15.38 12.83 36.31
CA THR A 195 15.32 13.15 37.74
C THR A 195 15.33 14.66 38.00
N LEU A 196 16.07 15.43 37.20
CA LEU A 196 16.04 16.89 37.19
C LEU A 196 14.64 17.46 36.88
N ILE A 197 13.98 16.96 35.82
CA ILE A 197 12.61 17.37 35.46
C ILE A 197 11.63 16.99 36.57
N ALA A 198 11.73 15.79 37.13
CA ALA A 198 10.88 15.37 38.25
C ALA A 198 11.07 16.25 39.51
N HIS A 199 12.31 16.70 39.79
CA HIS A 199 12.58 17.63 40.89
C HIS A 199 12.05 19.05 40.61
N GLU A 200 12.00 19.50 39.35
CA GLU A 200 11.35 20.76 38.95
C GLU A 200 9.83 20.69 39.17
N GLU A 201 9.19 19.64 38.66
CA GLU A 201 7.74 19.42 38.76
C GLU A 201 7.29 19.25 40.22
N ALA A 202 8.07 18.56 41.05
CA ALA A 202 7.83 18.44 42.49
C ALA A 202 8.07 19.76 43.26
N ALA A 203 8.90 20.68 42.75
CA ALA A 203 9.17 21.96 43.39
C ALA A 203 8.06 23.00 43.16
N HIS A 204 7.31 22.93 42.05
CA HIS A 204 6.34 23.96 41.67
C HIS A 204 4.94 23.39 41.27
N PRO A 205 4.22 22.70 42.18
CA PRO A 205 3.00 21.95 41.85
C PRO A 205 1.73 22.77 41.53
N ASN A 206 1.78 24.11 41.52
CA ASN A 206 0.61 24.98 41.32
C ASN A 206 0.76 25.89 40.09
N THR A 207 0.10 25.53 38.98
CA THR A 207 0.28 26.17 37.66
C THR A 207 -0.69 27.32 37.33
N ASP A 208 -1.88 27.36 37.92
CA ASP A 208 -3.04 28.09 37.36
C ASP A 208 -3.12 29.60 37.64
N LYS A 209 -2.01 30.27 37.98
CA LYS A 209 -1.98 31.75 38.09
C LYS A 209 -1.53 32.40 36.78
N ALA A 210 -2.53 32.76 35.98
CA ALA A 210 -2.42 33.40 34.67
C ALA A 210 -1.35 34.50 34.58
N VAL A 211 -0.65 34.54 33.44
CA VAL A 211 0.53 35.38 33.21
C VAL A 211 0.12 36.74 32.63
N HIS A 212 0.58 37.82 33.25
CA HIS A 212 0.74 39.11 32.58
C HIS A 212 2.18 39.23 32.02
N PRO A 213 2.37 39.70 30.77
CA PRO A 213 3.70 39.99 30.23
C PRO A 213 4.46 40.96 31.15
N GLY A 214 5.67 40.59 31.56
CA GLY A 214 6.48 41.36 32.52
C GLY A 214 6.29 40.99 33.99
N SER A 215 5.49 39.97 34.32
CA SER A 215 5.49 39.39 35.68
C SER A 215 6.82 38.69 36.00
N ASP A 216 7.25 38.78 37.26
CA ASP A 216 8.48 38.14 37.75
C ASP A 216 8.39 36.61 37.69
N LEU A 217 9.52 35.96 37.39
CA LEU A 217 9.62 34.53 37.10
C LEU A 217 10.21 33.70 38.26
N LEU A 218 10.60 34.35 39.36
CA LEU A 218 11.01 33.68 40.60
C LEU A 218 9.89 32.78 41.15
N GLY A 219 10.23 31.55 41.53
CA GLY A 219 9.34 30.58 42.17
C GLY A 219 8.35 29.89 41.24
N ARG A 220 8.56 29.98 39.91
CA ARG A 220 7.65 29.45 38.88
C ARG A 220 8.28 28.29 38.09
N PRO A 221 7.49 27.29 37.66
CA PRO A 221 7.98 26.24 36.79
C PRO A 221 8.40 26.81 35.44
N ARG A 222 9.53 26.33 34.95
CA ARG A 222 10.09 26.57 33.61
C ARG A 222 9.62 25.53 32.59
N LYS A 223 8.88 24.49 33.02
CA LYS A 223 8.26 23.45 32.19
C LYS A 223 9.33 22.67 31.40
N TRP A 224 10.36 22.16 32.06
CA TRP A 224 11.45 21.44 31.38
C TRP A 224 10.98 20.19 30.63
N ARG A 225 9.83 19.59 30.99
CA ARG A 225 9.17 18.53 30.18
C ARG A 225 8.66 19.02 28.81
N GLU A 226 8.24 20.28 28.69
CA GLU A 226 7.85 20.87 27.40
C GLU A 226 9.08 21.19 26.56
N MET A 227 10.08 21.86 27.12
CA MET A 227 11.34 22.14 26.40
C MET A 227 12.13 20.87 26.03
N TRP A 228 12.05 19.80 26.81
CA TRP A 228 12.57 18.48 26.43
C TRP A 228 11.90 17.93 25.16
N ARG A 229 10.58 18.08 25.03
CA ARG A 229 9.82 17.67 23.83
C ARG A 229 10.18 18.54 22.62
N GLU A 230 10.42 19.82 22.83
CA GLU A 230 10.92 20.73 21.78
C GLU A 230 12.35 20.41 21.34
N ALA A 231 13.25 20.09 22.28
CA ALA A 231 14.60 19.62 21.98
C ALA A 231 14.61 18.31 21.17
N ILE A 232 13.66 17.39 21.43
CA ILE A 232 13.48 16.18 20.59
C ILE A 232 13.04 16.56 19.16
N ASN A 233 12.12 17.53 19.01
CA ASN A 233 11.68 18.00 17.69
C ASN A 233 12.84 18.62 16.89
N GLU A 234 13.64 19.51 17.51
CA GLU A 234 14.79 20.13 16.84
C GLU A 234 15.93 19.13 16.61
N SER A 235 16.15 18.15 17.50
CA SER A 235 17.09 17.04 17.29
C SER A 235 16.71 16.23 16.04
N ALA A 236 15.45 15.76 15.95
CA ALA A 236 14.94 15.03 14.79
C ALA A 236 15.03 15.85 13.49
N LYS A 237 14.70 17.14 13.55
CA LYS A 237 14.77 18.09 12.42
C LYS A 237 16.20 18.35 11.95
N LYS A 238 17.14 18.63 12.85
CA LYS A 238 18.58 18.72 12.55
C LYS A 238 19.09 17.44 11.91
N ARG A 239 18.67 16.28 12.43
CA ARG A 239 19.06 14.95 11.95
C ARG A 239 18.53 14.63 10.55
N VAL A 240 17.30 15.03 10.22
CA VAL A 240 16.74 14.97 8.85
C VAL A 240 17.47 15.90 7.89
N LEU A 241 17.74 17.15 8.30
CA LEU A 241 18.47 18.13 7.47
C LEU A 241 19.95 17.77 7.25
N LYS A 242 20.53 16.90 8.09
CA LYS A 242 21.90 16.37 7.97
C LYS A 242 22.02 15.26 6.90
N ALA A 243 20.91 14.80 6.31
CA ALA A 243 20.93 13.85 5.20
C ALA A 243 21.48 14.52 3.91
N PRO A 244 22.51 13.95 3.25
CA PRO A 244 23.08 14.53 2.05
C PRO A 244 22.04 14.76 0.95
N MET A 245 22.00 15.98 0.41
CA MET A 245 21.38 16.31 -0.86
C MET A 245 22.51 16.67 -1.83
N ALA A 246 22.75 15.83 -2.85
CA ALA A 246 23.60 16.23 -3.96
C ALA A 246 22.91 17.34 -4.79
N SER A 247 23.68 18.09 -5.57
CA SER A 247 23.11 19.10 -6.47
C SER A 247 22.35 18.44 -7.63
N LYS A 248 21.50 19.20 -8.33
CA LYS A 248 20.79 18.69 -9.52
C LYS A 248 21.75 18.48 -10.71
N GLU A 249 22.89 19.15 -10.67
CA GLU A 249 23.93 19.16 -11.68
C GLU A 249 24.89 17.96 -11.56
N GLU A 250 25.00 17.34 -10.39
CA GLU A 250 25.95 16.25 -10.12
C GLU A 250 25.36 14.84 -10.32
N ASP A 251 24.13 14.59 -9.86
CA ASP A 251 23.51 13.25 -9.88
C ASP A 251 22.04 13.29 -10.33
N SER A 252 21.74 12.66 -11.49
CA SER A 252 20.37 12.54 -12.03
C SER A 252 19.44 11.60 -11.24
N SER A 253 19.90 11.11 -10.08
CA SER A 253 19.11 10.33 -9.12
C SER A 253 19.35 10.80 -7.68
N TRP A 254 19.75 12.08 -7.48
CA TRP A 254 20.02 12.65 -6.15
C TRP A 254 18.84 12.46 -5.18
N LEU A 255 17.60 12.53 -5.66
CA LEU A 255 16.40 12.38 -4.82
C LEU A 255 16.20 10.93 -4.36
N ASP A 256 16.45 9.93 -5.23
CA ASP A 256 16.44 8.53 -4.83
C ASP A 256 17.52 8.27 -3.78
N LEU A 257 18.74 8.76 -4.00
CA LEU A 257 19.85 8.63 -3.06
C LEU A 257 19.53 9.28 -1.71
N HIS A 258 18.95 10.48 -1.73
CA HIS A 258 18.56 11.23 -0.55
C HIS A 258 17.45 10.53 0.25
N LEU A 259 16.38 10.06 -0.42
CA LEU A 259 15.28 9.34 0.24
C LEU A 259 15.72 7.98 0.79
N ASN A 260 16.62 7.26 0.11
CA ASN A 260 17.26 6.05 0.64
C ASN A 260 18.16 6.35 1.85
N PHE A 261 18.89 7.47 1.85
CA PHE A 261 19.69 7.89 3.00
C PHE A 261 18.80 8.23 4.20
N LEU A 262 17.74 9.01 4.01
CA LEU A 262 16.74 9.32 5.05
C LEU A 262 16.10 8.05 5.61
N GLN A 263 15.74 7.09 4.74
CA GLN A 263 15.19 5.79 5.16
C GLN A 263 16.17 5.00 6.05
N LYS A 264 17.45 4.95 5.66
CA LYS A 264 18.48 4.27 6.43
C LYS A 264 18.72 4.96 7.78
N LEU A 265 18.97 6.27 7.77
CA LEU A 265 19.26 7.08 8.96
C LEU A 265 18.12 7.02 9.97
N LEU A 266 16.86 7.16 9.52
CA LEU A 266 15.72 7.05 10.43
C LEU A 266 15.61 5.66 11.05
N ARG A 267 15.83 4.59 10.28
CA ARG A 267 15.80 3.22 10.83
C ARG A 267 16.90 3.00 11.87
N GLU A 268 18.12 3.48 11.62
CA GLU A 268 19.24 3.36 12.56
C GLU A 268 18.97 4.14 13.86
N ASP A 269 18.46 5.37 13.76
CA ASP A 269 18.13 6.20 14.92
C ASP A 269 16.93 5.65 15.72
N LEU A 270 15.84 5.21 15.06
CA LEU A 270 14.69 4.61 15.76
C LEU A 270 15.05 3.30 16.47
N LEU A 271 15.94 2.48 15.89
CA LEU A 271 16.48 1.29 16.56
C LEU A 271 17.32 1.67 17.78
N LYS A 272 18.18 2.70 17.69
CA LYS A 272 18.96 3.24 18.81
C LYS A 272 18.05 3.75 19.94
N ILE A 273 16.98 4.46 19.59
CA ILE A 273 15.97 4.95 20.54
C ILE A 273 15.29 3.79 21.26
N LYS A 274 14.83 2.77 20.54
CA LYS A 274 14.18 1.58 21.11
C LYS A 274 15.11 0.74 21.99
N LEU A 275 16.36 0.51 21.57
CA LEU A 275 17.28 -0.42 22.23
C LEU A 275 18.03 0.19 23.42
N SER A 276 18.28 1.50 23.41
CA SER A 276 19.02 2.20 24.47
C SER A 276 18.18 3.29 25.13
N VAL A 277 17.76 4.32 24.38
CA VAL A 277 17.13 5.52 24.96
C VAL A 277 15.87 5.18 25.77
N LYS A 278 15.02 4.24 25.30
CA LYS A 278 13.80 3.80 26.01
C LYS A 278 14.06 3.35 27.45
N LYS A 279 15.24 2.80 27.77
CA LYS A 279 15.58 2.30 29.11
C LYS A 279 15.84 3.43 30.12
N CYS A 280 16.19 4.62 29.66
CA CYS A 280 16.60 5.75 30.50
C CYS A 280 15.41 6.61 30.98
N TYR A 281 14.19 6.27 30.59
CA TYR A 281 12.99 7.09 30.82
C TYR A 281 11.82 6.25 31.36
N PRO A 282 11.00 6.79 32.27
CA PRO A 282 9.72 6.20 32.67
C PRO A 282 8.73 6.12 31.49
N GLU A 283 7.86 5.10 31.50
CA GLU A 283 6.86 4.86 30.45
C GLU A 283 5.91 6.08 30.25
N GLU A 284 5.69 6.88 31.30
CA GLU A 284 4.94 8.16 31.28
C GLU A 284 5.44 9.16 30.24
N TYR A 285 6.73 9.13 29.86
CA TYR A 285 7.30 10.04 28.87
C TYR A 285 6.98 9.63 27.43
N GLN A 286 6.51 8.40 27.19
CA GLN A 286 6.19 7.84 25.87
C GLN A 286 7.25 8.19 24.82
N VAL A 287 8.51 7.90 25.15
CA VAL A 287 9.69 8.42 24.42
C VAL A 287 9.73 7.92 22.99
N CYS A 288 9.42 6.64 22.74
CA CYS A 288 9.38 6.10 21.39
C CYS A 288 8.34 6.80 20.53
N ASP A 289 7.09 6.94 21.00
CA ASP A 289 6.03 7.66 20.27
C ASP A 289 6.41 9.14 20.05
N THR A 290 6.99 9.79 21.07
CA THR A 290 7.44 11.20 20.99
C THR A 290 8.53 11.42 19.94
N TYR A 291 9.53 10.54 19.85
CA TYR A 291 10.55 10.61 18.79
C TYR A 291 9.99 10.26 17.41
N VAL A 292 9.09 9.27 17.31
CA VAL A 292 8.45 8.91 16.03
C VAL A 292 7.60 10.07 15.50
N GLU A 293 6.82 10.74 16.35
CA GLU A 293 6.10 11.97 16.01
C GLU A 293 7.06 13.08 15.56
N ALA A 294 8.16 13.31 16.29
CA ALA A 294 9.14 14.34 15.95
C ALA A 294 9.78 14.10 14.58
N PHE A 295 10.21 12.87 14.30
CA PHE A 295 10.74 12.49 12.99
C PHE A 295 9.67 12.54 11.89
N HIS A 296 8.44 12.12 12.16
CA HIS A 296 7.34 12.23 11.20
C HIS A 296 7.06 13.69 10.83
N LYS A 297 6.98 14.60 11.81
CA LYS A 297 6.80 16.05 11.59
C LYS A 297 7.98 16.66 10.84
N ALA A 298 9.22 16.29 11.20
CA ALA A 298 10.43 16.75 10.51
C ALA A 298 10.48 16.30 9.04
N ILE A 299 10.16 15.04 8.75
CA ILE A 299 10.12 14.50 7.38
C ILE A 299 8.96 15.13 6.60
N ALA A 300 7.77 15.28 7.19
CA ALA A 300 6.64 15.97 6.56
C ALA A 300 7.02 17.39 6.11
N SER A 301 7.60 18.20 7.02
CA SER A 301 8.05 19.56 6.71
C SER A 301 9.13 19.59 5.63
N HIS A 302 10.08 18.65 5.66
CA HIS A 302 11.14 18.54 4.67
C HIS A 302 10.61 18.16 3.28
N LEU A 303 9.70 17.17 3.20
CA LEU A 303 9.07 16.78 1.93
C LEU A 303 8.15 17.88 1.39
N GLN A 304 7.44 18.61 2.25
CA GLN A 304 6.68 19.80 1.82
C GLN A 304 7.59 20.86 1.19
N HIS A 305 8.78 21.09 1.74
CA HIS A 305 9.78 21.98 1.13
C HIS A 305 10.32 21.43 -0.20
N LEU A 306 10.52 20.11 -0.34
CA LEU A 306 10.86 19.51 -1.64
C LEU A 306 9.72 19.66 -2.66
N CYS A 307 8.45 19.55 -2.26
CA CYS A 307 7.25 19.80 -3.09
C CYS A 307 7.05 21.28 -3.50
N GLN A 308 7.89 22.20 -3.02
CA GLN A 308 7.95 23.60 -3.48
C GLN A 308 9.00 23.80 -4.59
N ARG A 309 9.96 22.89 -4.76
CA ARG A 309 10.96 22.94 -5.83
C ARG A 309 10.32 22.53 -7.16
N LEU A 310 10.91 23.00 -8.27
CA LEU A 310 10.61 22.45 -9.60
C LEU A 310 11.24 21.05 -9.70
N LEU A 311 10.38 20.03 -9.52
CA LEU A 311 10.76 18.63 -9.65
C LEU A 311 10.52 18.15 -11.10
N ASP A 312 11.43 17.31 -11.61
CA ASP A 312 11.28 16.66 -12.91
C ASP A 312 10.38 15.40 -12.85
N PHE A 313 10.10 14.80 -14.00
CA PHE A 313 9.21 13.64 -14.11
C PHE A 313 9.63 12.44 -13.24
N ASN A 314 10.94 12.15 -13.18
CA ASN A 314 11.48 11.04 -12.40
C ASN A 314 11.45 11.37 -10.91
N GLU A 315 11.87 12.59 -10.53
CA GLU A 315 11.82 13.07 -9.15
C GLU A 315 10.38 13.06 -8.59
N LEU A 316 9.40 13.50 -9.40
CA LEU A 316 7.98 13.48 -9.06
C LEU A 316 7.49 12.04 -8.84
N TYR A 317 7.84 11.10 -9.73
CA TYR A 317 7.53 9.67 -9.56
C TYR A 317 8.17 9.10 -8.29
N THR A 318 9.46 9.33 -8.08
CA THR A 318 10.23 8.84 -6.93
C THR A 318 9.62 9.32 -5.61
N LEU A 319 9.23 10.60 -5.52
CA LEU A 319 8.60 11.15 -4.32
C LEU A 319 7.19 10.59 -4.09
N LEU A 320 6.35 10.52 -5.14
CA LEU A 320 5.02 9.90 -5.07
C LEU A 320 5.09 8.44 -4.61
N ASN A 321 5.99 7.66 -5.20
CA ASN A 321 6.20 6.26 -4.88
C ASN A 321 6.73 6.09 -3.44
N TRP A 322 7.68 6.92 -2.99
CA TRP A 322 8.23 6.80 -1.65
C TRP A 322 7.20 7.13 -0.57
N VAL A 323 6.38 8.17 -0.76
CA VAL A 323 5.32 8.55 0.19
C VAL A 323 4.19 7.51 0.24
N ALA A 324 3.72 7.03 -0.92
CA ALA A 324 2.62 6.05 -0.98
C ALA A 324 3.06 4.64 -0.56
N ASN A 325 4.17 4.14 -1.10
CA ASN A 325 4.51 2.72 -1.08
C ASN A 325 5.69 2.40 -0.14
N THR A 326 6.68 3.28 0.01
CA THR A 326 7.89 2.98 0.81
C THR A 326 7.74 3.37 2.28
N TYR A 327 7.20 4.55 2.59
CA TYR A 327 7.20 5.13 3.95
C TYR A 327 6.54 4.20 4.98
N HIS A 328 5.32 3.73 4.69
CA HIS A 328 4.55 2.84 5.55
C HIS A 328 4.86 1.34 5.35
N SER A 329 5.86 0.99 4.54
CA SER A 329 6.15 -0.41 4.20
C SER A 329 6.70 -1.22 5.37
N GLU A 330 6.54 -2.55 5.28
CA GLU A 330 7.22 -3.51 6.18
C GLU A 330 8.76 -3.50 6.03
N LEU A 331 9.30 -2.81 5.03
CA LEU A 331 10.73 -2.60 4.82
C LEU A 331 11.24 -1.29 5.48
N PHE A 332 10.35 -0.49 6.07
CA PHE A 332 10.69 0.76 6.75
C PHE A 332 9.97 0.91 8.10
N LEU A 333 8.96 1.78 8.23
CA LEU A 333 8.29 2.00 9.52
C LEU A 333 7.49 0.78 10.01
N GLY A 334 7.01 -0.07 9.09
CA GLY A 334 6.33 -1.32 9.41
C GLY A 334 7.26 -2.48 9.79
N HIS A 335 8.58 -2.27 9.83
CA HIS A 335 9.58 -3.34 9.99
C HIS A 335 9.47 -4.06 11.34
N PRO A 336 9.57 -5.41 11.40
CA PRO A 336 9.40 -6.19 12.63
C PRO A 336 10.21 -5.69 13.82
N ASP A 337 11.48 -5.35 13.64
CA ASP A 337 12.37 -4.81 14.69
C ASP A 337 11.80 -3.59 15.43
N LEU A 338 10.95 -2.79 14.78
CA LEU A 338 10.37 -1.56 15.33
C LEU A 338 9.05 -1.81 16.10
N LYS A 339 8.40 -2.96 15.91
CA LYS A 339 7.18 -3.36 16.62
C LYS A 339 7.52 -3.96 18.00
N PRO A 340 6.71 -3.76 19.06
CA PRO A 340 5.41 -3.09 19.09
C PRO A 340 5.43 -1.56 19.29
N GLU A 341 6.59 -0.94 19.49
CA GLU A 341 6.70 0.49 19.81
C GLU A 341 6.22 1.41 18.67
N VAL A 342 6.65 1.17 17.42
CA VAL A 342 6.28 2.04 16.30
C VAL A 342 4.91 1.65 15.74
N LYS A 343 3.87 2.39 16.15
CA LYS A 343 2.49 2.22 15.69
C LYS A 343 2.17 3.17 14.53
N THR A 344 2.39 2.71 13.31
CA THR A 344 2.10 3.48 12.08
C THR A 344 0.63 3.90 11.95
N GLU A 345 -0.29 3.18 12.60
CA GLU A 345 -1.73 3.45 12.60
C GLU A 345 -2.12 4.76 13.31
N ASN A 346 -1.25 5.28 14.19
CA ASN A 346 -1.50 6.52 14.95
C ASN A 346 -0.95 7.78 14.28
N LEU A 347 -0.20 7.65 13.16
CA LEU A 347 0.47 8.77 12.53
C LEU A 347 -0.44 9.54 11.57
N SER A 348 -0.21 10.84 11.47
CA SER A 348 -0.84 11.70 10.47
C SER A 348 -0.43 11.33 9.04
N LEU A 349 -1.16 11.86 8.05
CA LEU A 349 -0.72 11.82 6.66
C LEU A 349 0.58 12.63 6.52
N LEU A 350 1.62 12.01 5.94
CA LEU A 350 2.96 12.62 5.80
C LEU A 350 2.98 13.87 4.91
N LEU A 351 2.01 14.00 4.00
CA LEU A 351 1.73 15.21 3.24
C LEU A 351 0.25 15.57 3.44
N THR A 352 -0.08 16.86 3.41
CA THR A 352 -1.50 17.26 3.44
C THR A 352 -2.19 16.79 2.16
N PRO A 353 -3.53 16.59 2.16
CA PRO A 353 -4.27 16.25 0.94
C PRO A 353 -4.04 17.26 -0.20
N ALA A 354 -3.90 18.55 0.12
CA ALA A 354 -3.62 19.60 -0.84
C ALA A 354 -2.21 19.47 -1.45
N ASP A 355 -1.17 19.19 -0.64
CA ASP A 355 0.19 18.94 -1.14
C ASP A 355 0.26 17.66 -1.98
N TRP A 356 -0.47 16.62 -1.56
CA TRP A 356 -0.54 15.33 -2.24
C TRP A 356 -1.21 15.45 -3.61
N ASP A 357 -2.35 16.14 -3.70
CA ASP A 357 -3.04 16.36 -4.97
C ASP A 357 -2.31 17.37 -5.86
N LYS A 358 -1.62 18.37 -5.30
CA LYS A 358 -0.66 19.22 -6.04
C LYS A 358 0.47 18.38 -6.65
N LEU A 359 1.08 17.47 -5.88
CA LEU A 359 2.17 16.61 -6.34
C LEU A 359 1.71 15.67 -7.48
N LYS A 360 0.52 15.05 -7.34
CA LYS A 360 -0.12 14.28 -8.42
C LYS A 360 -0.36 15.14 -9.66
N ASN A 361 -0.93 16.34 -9.50
CA ASN A 361 -1.26 17.22 -10.62
C ASN A 361 0.00 17.70 -11.35
N ASN A 362 1.09 17.96 -10.63
CA ASN A 362 2.40 18.25 -11.22
C ASN A 362 2.94 17.06 -12.03
N TYR A 363 2.83 15.84 -11.50
CA TYR A 363 3.22 14.61 -12.22
C TYR A 363 2.36 14.39 -13.48
N ILE A 364 1.04 14.58 -13.39
CA ILE A 364 0.12 14.47 -14.53
C ILE A 364 0.40 15.57 -15.57
N ALA A 365 0.73 16.79 -15.15
CA ALA A 365 1.12 17.87 -16.05
C ALA A 365 2.47 17.56 -16.74
N SER A 366 3.46 17.08 -16.00
CA SER A 366 4.75 16.65 -16.57
C SER A 366 4.59 15.49 -17.56
N ALA A 367 3.74 14.50 -17.25
CA ALA A 367 3.38 13.41 -18.17
C ALA A 367 2.72 13.92 -19.46
N LYS A 368 1.82 14.90 -19.37
CA LYS A 368 1.19 15.55 -20.53
C LYS A 368 2.21 16.33 -21.37
N ILE A 369 3.10 17.07 -20.72
CA ILE A 369 4.17 17.84 -21.37
C ILE A 369 5.10 16.93 -22.21
N ILE A 370 5.33 15.67 -21.80
CA ILE A 370 6.06 14.69 -22.62
C ILE A 370 5.29 14.38 -23.92
N GLY A 371 3.97 14.17 -23.85
CA GLY A 371 3.11 13.97 -25.03
C GLY A 371 2.96 15.23 -25.89
N GLU A 372 2.94 16.42 -25.28
CA GLU A 372 2.91 17.71 -25.97
C GLU A 372 4.24 18.00 -26.67
N HIS A 373 5.39 17.68 -26.05
CA HIS A 373 6.70 17.73 -26.71
C HIS A 373 6.81 16.74 -27.87
N MET A 374 6.17 15.57 -27.79
CA MET A 374 6.06 14.65 -28.92
C MET A 374 5.33 15.29 -30.10
N LYS A 375 4.19 15.97 -29.88
CA LYS A 375 3.48 16.74 -30.93
C LYS A 375 4.30 17.94 -31.44
N LEU A 376 4.91 18.72 -30.54
CA LEU A 376 5.73 19.88 -30.89
C LEU A 376 7.00 19.49 -31.67
N SER A 377 7.49 18.26 -31.51
CA SER A 377 8.62 17.77 -32.32
C SER A 377 8.31 17.76 -33.82
N GLY A 378 7.06 17.51 -34.23
CA GLY A 378 6.62 17.59 -35.63
C GLY A 378 6.63 19.02 -36.18
N ALA A 379 6.36 20.02 -35.33
CA ALA A 379 6.48 21.43 -35.67
C ALA A 379 7.95 21.91 -35.78
N ILE A 380 8.91 21.16 -35.21
CA ILE A 380 10.35 21.40 -35.36
C ILE A 380 10.89 20.68 -36.59
N SER A 381 10.61 19.37 -36.72
CA SER A 381 10.87 18.57 -37.92
C SER A 381 10.09 17.25 -37.87
N ARG A 382 9.40 16.92 -38.97
CA ARG A 382 8.74 15.62 -39.14
C ARG A 382 9.69 14.42 -39.00
N SER A 383 11.00 14.59 -39.28
CA SER A 383 11.99 13.53 -39.04
C SER A 383 12.31 13.30 -37.56
N LEU A 384 12.16 14.33 -36.71
CA LEU A 384 12.30 14.20 -35.25
C LEU A 384 11.05 13.51 -34.67
N GLU A 385 9.87 13.94 -35.12
CA GLU A 385 8.57 13.33 -34.80
C GLU A 385 8.55 11.82 -35.09
N THR A 386 8.87 11.40 -36.33
CA THR A 386 8.97 9.98 -36.68
C THR A 386 9.96 9.24 -35.78
N LYS A 387 11.13 9.84 -35.48
CA LYS A 387 12.15 9.18 -34.64
C LYS A 387 11.73 9.07 -33.17
N MET A 388 11.00 10.04 -32.63
CA MET A 388 10.44 9.98 -31.27
C MET A 388 9.31 8.95 -31.19
N LEU A 389 8.41 8.91 -32.19
CA LEU A 389 7.35 7.90 -32.27
C LEU A 389 7.91 6.48 -32.40
N GLU A 390 8.93 6.25 -33.24
CA GLU A 390 9.63 4.95 -33.33
C GLU A 390 10.19 4.49 -31.97
N LEU A 391 10.80 5.40 -31.20
CA LEU A 391 11.37 5.09 -29.89
C LEU A 391 10.26 4.80 -28.86
N CYS A 392 9.19 5.58 -28.85
CA CYS A 392 8.03 5.35 -27.97
C CYS A 392 7.34 4.01 -28.29
N MET A 393 7.11 3.70 -29.57
CA MET A 393 6.56 2.40 -29.97
C MET A 393 7.49 1.24 -29.57
N THR A 394 8.81 1.41 -29.72
CA THR A 394 9.79 0.39 -29.30
C THR A 394 9.74 0.10 -27.80
N GLU A 395 9.72 1.14 -26.94
CA GLU A 395 9.57 0.92 -25.50
C GLU A 395 8.18 0.38 -25.13
N LEU A 396 7.10 0.75 -25.84
CA LEU A 396 5.77 0.16 -25.61
C LEU A 396 5.70 -1.33 -25.94
N LEU A 397 6.32 -1.76 -27.04
CA LEU A 397 6.46 -3.18 -27.42
C LEU A 397 7.24 -3.98 -26.37
N GLU A 398 8.24 -3.39 -25.70
CA GLU A 398 8.93 -4.02 -24.55
C GLU A 398 8.18 -3.87 -23.22
N PHE A 399 7.45 -2.78 -23.00
CA PHE A 399 6.81 -2.43 -21.74
C PHE A 399 5.57 -3.29 -21.48
N ILE A 400 4.67 -3.46 -22.45
CA ILE A 400 3.41 -4.19 -22.21
C ILE A 400 3.68 -5.65 -21.77
N PRO A 401 4.57 -6.43 -22.42
CA PRO A 401 4.94 -7.78 -21.97
C PRO A 401 5.83 -7.83 -20.72
N ARG A 402 6.40 -6.69 -20.28
CA ARG A 402 7.16 -6.54 -19.02
C ARG A 402 6.19 -6.28 -17.87
N PHE A 403 5.22 -5.39 -18.08
CA PHE A 403 4.13 -5.10 -17.17
C PHE A 403 3.26 -6.34 -16.89
N GLU A 404 2.87 -7.07 -17.93
CA GLU A 404 2.08 -8.32 -17.83
C GLU A 404 2.68 -9.31 -16.82
N LYS A 405 4.00 -9.54 -16.90
CA LYS A 405 4.72 -10.52 -16.07
C LYS A 405 4.86 -10.06 -14.61
N GLU A 406 5.09 -8.77 -14.38
CA GLU A 406 5.15 -8.22 -13.02
C GLU A 406 3.74 -8.14 -12.39
N PHE A 407 2.70 -7.87 -13.18
CA PHE A 407 1.30 -7.99 -12.75
C PHE A 407 0.94 -9.43 -12.35
N GLU A 408 1.28 -10.42 -13.16
CA GLU A 408 1.07 -11.85 -12.84
C GLU A 408 1.83 -12.26 -11.57
N LYS A 409 3.08 -11.83 -11.42
CA LYS A 409 3.93 -12.09 -10.24
C LYS A 409 3.39 -11.44 -8.96
N ALA A 410 2.90 -10.20 -9.03
CA ALA A 410 2.24 -9.53 -7.90
C ALA A 410 0.94 -10.26 -7.52
N TRP A 411 0.09 -10.60 -8.49
CA TRP A 411 -1.23 -11.17 -8.22
C TRP A 411 -1.25 -12.69 -7.98
N SER A 412 -0.19 -13.42 -8.33
CA SER A 412 -0.01 -14.82 -7.93
C SER A 412 0.48 -14.98 -6.49
N THR A 413 1.15 -13.96 -5.93
CA THR A 413 1.62 -13.95 -4.54
C THR A 413 0.66 -13.24 -3.58
N ALA A 414 -0.10 -12.25 -4.05
CA ALA A 414 -1.10 -11.55 -3.26
C ALA A 414 -2.30 -12.45 -2.86
N GLN A 415 -2.70 -12.32 -1.59
CA GLN A 415 -3.93 -12.87 -1.02
C GLN A 415 -5.19 -12.31 -1.73
N ASP A 416 -6.37 -12.90 -1.47
CA ASP A 416 -7.68 -12.52 -2.04
C ASP A 416 -8.11 -11.07 -1.71
N SER A 417 -7.51 -10.09 -2.40
CA SER A 417 -7.85 -8.68 -2.28
C SER A 417 -9.03 -8.29 -3.19
N PRO A 418 -10.00 -7.49 -2.71
CA PRO A 418 -11.14 -7.05 -3.52
C PRO A 418 -10.74 -6.16 -4.71
N ILE A 419 -9.61 -5.45 -4.62
CA ILE A 419 -9.18 -4.51 -5.68
C ILE A 419 -8.65 -5.20 -6.95
N PHE A 420 -8.46 -6.53 -6.95
CA PHE A 420 -7.93 -7.26 -8.10
C PHE A 420 -8.76 -7.05 -9.38
N ALA A 421 -10.09 -7.21 -9.29
CA ALA A 421 -10.97 -7.08 -10.45
C ALA A 421 -11.05 -5.64 -10.99
N PRO A 422 -11.18 -4.59 -10.16
CA PRO A 422 -11.01 -3.20 -10.59
C PRO A 422 -9.68 -2.92 -11.31
N TYR A 423 -8.56 -3.45 -10.83
CA TYR A 423 -7.24 -3.24 -11.46
C TYR A 423 -7.12 -3.94 -12.83
N VAL A 424 -7.67 -5.15 -12.99
CA VAL A 424 -7.72 -5.83 -14.31
C VAL A 424 -8.50 -4.98 -15.33
N VAL A 425 -9.69 -4.49 -14.94
CA VAL A 425 -10.54 -3.66 -15.79
C VAL A 425 -9.86 -2.34 -16.14
N ALA A 426 -9.30 -1.65 -15.14
CA ALA A 426 -8.62 -0.37 -15.32
C ALA A 426 -7.44 -0.48 -16.28
N TYR A 427 -6.56 -1.47 -16.13
CA TYR A 427 -5.38 -1.59 -16.99
C TYR A 427 -5.74 -1.96 -18.44
N ILE A 428 -6.70 -2.87 -18.67
CA ILE A 428 -7.11 -3.22 -20.04
C ILE A 428 -7.75 -2.01 -20.74
N ASN A 429 -8.57 -1.22 -20.04
CA ASN A 429 -9.09 0.05 -20.56
C ASN A 429 -7.94 1.02 -20.87
N SER A 430 -7.05 1.29 -19.92
CA SER A 430 -5.93 2.24 -20.10
C SER A 430 -5.01 1.87 -21.27
N PHE A 431 -4.77 0.58 -21.52
CA PHE A 431 -4.03 0.16 -22.71
C PHE A 431 -4.84 0.39 -23.99
N HIS A 432 -6.13 0.03 -24.05
CA HIS A 432 -6.96 0.35 -25.22
C HIS A 432 -7.11 1.85 -25.49
N ASP A 433 -7.11 2.68 -24.46
CA ASP A 433 -7.20 4.13 -24.58
C ASP A 433 -5.86 4.73 -25.04
N LEU A 434 -4.72 4.18 -24.60
CA LEU A 434 -3.38 4.47 -25.14
C LEU A 434 -3.27 4.09 -26.62
N MET A 435 -3.71 2.89 -27.01
CA MET A 435 -3.76 2.47 -28.42
C MET A 435 -4.57 3.45 -29.26
N SER A 436 -5.79 3.75 -28.81
CA SER A 436 -6.71 4.66 -29.49
C SER A 436 -6.11 6.06 -29.65
N GLY A 437 -5.38 6.55 -28.64
CA GLY A 437 -4.69 7.84 -28.71
C GLY A 437 -3.53 7.86 -29.71
N LEU A 438 -2.72 6.80 -29.77
CA LEU A 438 -1.64 6.67 -30.76
C LEU A 438 -2.18 6.64 -32.20
N GLU A 439 -3.28 5.92 -32.42
CA GLU A 439 -3.97 5.81 -33.71
C GLU A 439 -4.58 7.15 -34.15
N THR A 440 -5.30 7.86 -33.26
CA THR A 440 -6.03 9.08 -33.64
C THR A 440 -5.19 10.37 -33.66
N GLU A 441 -4.11 10.45 -32.90
CA GLU A 441 -3.33 11.70 -32.73
C GLU A 441 -2.03 11.72 -33.55
N PHE A 442 -1.56 10.57 -34.05
CA PHE A 442 -0.26 10.44 -34.72
C PHE A 442 -0.27 9.58 -36.00
N GLU A 443 -1.41 8.99 -36.39
CA GLU A 443 -1.57 8.16 -37.60
C GLU A 443 -0.55 6.99 -37.71
N VAL A 444 -0.09 6.45 -36.56
CA VAL A 444 0.93 5.40 -36.48
C VAL A 444 0.35 4.01 -36.73
N ASP A 445 1.09 3.15 -37.44
CA ASP A 445 0.78 1.72 -37.52
C ASP A 445 0.96 1.04 -36.16
N THR A 446 -0.13 0.49 -35.63
CA THR A 446 -0.20 -0.17 -34.34
C THR A 446 -0.38 -1.69 -34.40
N GLU A 447 -0.36 -2.33 -35.58
CA GLU A 447 -0.81 -3.73 -35.76
C GLU A 447 -0.11 -4.71 -34.80
N GLU A 448 1.21 -4.59 -34.60
CA GLU A 448 1.95 -5.46 -33.69
C GLU A 448 1.64 -5.18 -32.21
N LEU A 449 1.42 -3.91 -31.85
CA LEU A 449 1.06 -3.51 -30.49
C LEU A 449 -0.38 -3.94 -30.16
N GLN A 450 -1.29 -3.95 -31.15
CA GLN A 450 -2.63 -4.54 -31.03
C GLN A 450 -2.56 -6.06 -30.76
N LYS A 451 -1.68 -6.82 -31.42
CA LYS A 451 -1.46 -8.26 -31.16
C LYS A 451 -0.97 -8.50 -29.73
N ILE A 452 -0.04 -7.68 -29.25
CA ILE A 452 0.46 -7.76 -27.86
C ILE A 452 -0.67 -7.44 -26.87
N LEU A 453 -1.49 -6.42 -27.12
CA LEU A 453 -2.63 -6.10 -26.25
C LEU A 453 -3.70 -7.20 -26.26
N ALA A 454 -3.98 -7.83 -27.41
CA ALA A 454 -4.87 -8.98 -27.48
C ALA A 454 -4.33 -10.18 -26.67
N ALA A 455 -3.01 -10.41 -26.70
CA ALA A 455 -2.35 -11.44 -25.88
C ALA A 455 -2.46 -11.15 -24.38
N LEU A 456 -2.18 -9.91 -23.94
CA LEU A 456 -2.31 -9.47 -22.55
C LEU A 456 -3.76 -9.59 -22.07
N THR A 457 -4.73 -9.08 -22.83
CA THR A 457 -6.16 -9.12 -22.49
C THR A 457 -6.65 -10.55 -22.30
N ARG A 458 -6.19 -11.48 -23.14
CA ARG A 458 -6.44 -12.92 -23.00
C ARG A 458 -5.79 -13.51 -21.75
N ASN A 459 -4.54 -13.15 -21.42
CA ASN A 459 -3.88 -13.63 -20.21
C ASN A 459 -4.53 -13.09 -18.93
N PHE A 460 -4.80 -11.79 -18.87
CA PHE A 460 -5.50 -11.15 -17.74
C PHE A 460 -6.90 -11.77 -17.53
N THR A 461 -7.61 -12.09 -18.61
CA THR A 461 -8.88 -12.84 -18.58
C THR A 461 -8.69 -14.25 -17.99
N ASN A 462 -7.66 -14.98 -18.39
CA ASN A 462 -7.34 -16.29 -17.82
C ASN A 462 -7.01 -16.23 -16.31
N ILE A 463 -6.21 -15.24 -15.88
CA ILE A 463 -5.88 -15.00 -14.46
C ILE A 463 -7.14 -14.65 -13.67
N PHE A 464 -7.98 -13.76 -14.20
CA PHE A 464 -9.26 -13.34 -13.62
C PHE A 464 -10.21 -14.52 -13.41
N LEU A 465 -10.45 -15.32 -14.46
CA LEU A 465 -11.28 -16.52 -14.39
C LEU A 465 -10.69 -17.56 -13.42
N THR A 466 -9.37 -17.63 -13.28
CA THR A 466 -8.69 -18.55 -12.34
C THR A 466 -8.85 -18.12 -10.89
N LYS A 467 -8.75 -16.81 -10.57
CA LYS A 467 -9.06 -16.29 -9.23
C LYS A 467 -10.56 -16.44 -8.90
N LEU A 468 -11.46 -16.14 -9.83
CA LEU A 468 -12.90 -16.36 -9.68
C LEU A 468 -13.22 -17.85 -9.38
N LYS A 469 -12.63 -18.78 -10.15
CA LYS A 469 -12.75 -20.23 -9.90
C LYS A 469 -12.30 -20.56 -8.47
N THR A 470 -11.12 -20.12 -8.06
CA THR A 470 -10.59 -20.36 -6.71
C THR A 470 -11.52 -19.85 -5.60
N LYS A 471 -12.08 -18.64 -5.75
CA LYS A 471 -12.96 -18.02 -4.74
C LYS A 471 -14.37 -18.62 -4.67
N THR A 472 -14.92 -19.07 -5.80
CA THR A 472 -16.28 -19.64 -5.87
C THR A 472 -16.31 -21.15 -5.58
N GLN A 473 -15.23 -21.89 -5.86
CA GLN A 473 -15.15 -23.34 -5.66
C GLN A 473 -15.50 -23.83 -4.24
N PRO A 474 -15.14 -23.16 -3.12
CA PRO A 474 -15.56 -23.55 -1.77
C PRO A 474 -17.09 -23.55 -1.56
N PHE A 475 -17.82 -22.67 -2.24
CA PHE A 475 -19.28 -22.62 -2.21
C PHE A 475 -19.88 -23.68 -3.15
N LEU A 476 -19.39 -23.73 -4.39
CA LEU A 476 -19.87 -24.67 -5.42
C LEU A 476 -19.66 -26.14 -5.00
N LYS A 477 -18.52 -26.49 -4.36
CA LYS A 477 -18.27 -27.85 -3.86
C LYS A 477 -19.21 -28.28 -2.72
N LYS A 478 -19.83 -27.35 -1.98
CA LYS A 478 -20.82 -27.67 -0.93
C LYS A 478 -22.17 -28.11 -1.48
N ILE A 479 -22.52 -27.75 -2.73
CA ILE A 479 -23.80 -28.11 -3.35
C ILE A 479 -24.06 -29.64 -3.21
N LEU A 480 -25.25 -29.99 -2.69
CA LEU A 480 -25.68 -31.36 -2.36
C LEU A 480 -24.86 -32.14 -1.30
N THR A 481 -24.07 -31.48 -0.43
CA THR A 481 -23.71 -32.07 0.88
C THR A 481 -24.93 -32.11 1.81
N LYS A 482 -24.81 -32.76 2.98
CA LYS A 482 -25.84 -32.65 4.03
C LYS A 482 -25.89 -31.22 4.56
N ASP A 483 -24.72 -30.64 4.79
CA ASP A 483 -24.53 -29.30 5.34
C ASP A 483 -25.22 -28.25 4.46
N TRP A 484 -25.03 -28.27 3.13
CA TRP A 484 -25.72 -27.34 2.22
C TRP A 484 -27.26 -27.46 2.26
N ILE A 485 -27.82 -28.62 2.63
CA ILE A 485 -29.27 -28.83 2.76
C ILE A 485 -29.79 -28.36 4.12
N LEU A 486 -28.97 -28.47 5.18
CA LEU A 486 -29.29 -28.02 6.54
C LEU A 486 -28.93 -26.54 6.78
N ASP A 487 -28.09 -25.97 5.92
CA ASP A 487 -27.60 -24.61 5.95
C ASP A 487 -28.73 -23.59 5.72
N THR A 488 -29.14 -22.97 6.82
CA THR A 488 -30.03 -21.80 6.89
C THR A 488 -29.25 -20.48 6.83
N GLY A 489 -27.97 -20.50 6.47
CA GLY A 489 -27.15 -19.32 6.22
C GLY A 489 -27.61 -18.54 4.99
N ARG A 490 -26.94 -17.42 4.71
CA ARG A 490 -27.38 -16.51 3.64
C ARG A 490 -27.19 -17.15 2.26
N PRO A 491 -28.26 -17.29 1.44
CA PRO A 491 -28.19 -17.94 0.13
C PRO A 491 -27.50 -17.08 -0.95
N ASP A 492 -27.18 -15.83 -0.63
CA ASP A 492 -26.39 -14.89 -1.44
C ASP A 492 -24.89 -15.22 -1.46
N SER A 493 -24.37 -16.05 -0.55
CA SER A 493 -22.93 -16.25 -0.34
C SER A 493 -22.13 -16.57 -1.63
N LEU A 494 -22.71 -17.35 -2.54
CA LEU A 494 -22.13 -17.62 -3.86
C LEU A 494 -22.23 -16.39 -4.80
N ALA A 495 -23.37 -15.72 -4.82
CA ALA A 495 -23.59 -14.53 -5.63
C ALA A 495 -22.68 -13.37 -5.20
N SER A 496 -22.46 -13.16 -3.89
CA SER A 496 -21.49 -12.18 -3.38
C SER A 496 -20.05 -12.52 -3.80
N ALA A 497 -19.66 -13.80 -3.76
CA ALA A 497 -18.33 -14.24 -4.21
C ALA A 497 -18.12 -14.10 -5.72
N VAL A 498 -19.20 -14.12 -6.52
CA VAL A 498 -19.17 -13.82 -7.97
C VAL A 498 -19.16 -12.31 -8.21
N SER A 499 -19.99 -11.53 -7.49
CA SER A 499 -20.15 -10.08 -7.66
C SER A 499 -18.85 -9.32 -7.51
N GLN A 500 -18.02 -9.69 -6.53
CA GLN A 500 -16.66 -9.16 -6.30
C GLN A 500 -15.70 -9.29 -7.50
N PHE A 501 -16.10 -9.99 -8.56
CA PHE A 501 -15.44 -9.99 -9.86
C PHE A 501 -16.33 -9.37 -10.94
N SER A 502 -17.60 -9.78 -11.03
CA SER A 502 -18.48 -9.44 -12.16
C SER A 502 -19.04 -8.02 -12.14
N GLU A 503 -19.21 -7.39 -10.97
CA GLU A 503 -19.76 -6.04 -10.88
C GLU A 503 -18.88 -4.98 -11.57
N HIS A 504 -17.57 -5.21 -11.60
CA HIS A 504 -16.61 -4.29 -12.22
C HIS A 504 -16.55 -4.43 -13.75
N LEU A 505 -17.01 -5.54 -14.32
CA LEU A 505 -16.97 -5.80 -15.77
C LEU A 505 -17.85 -4.84 -16.57
N GLN A 506 -18.88 -4.24 -15.94
CA GLN A 506 -19.70 -3.19 -16.55
C GLN A 506 -18.89 -1.93 -16.93
N HIS A 507 -17.73 -1.71 -16.29
CA HIS A 507 -16.83 -0.58 -16.56
C HIS A 507 -15.74 -0.93 -17.59
N MET A 508 -15.67 -2.18 -18.05
CA MET A 508 -14.70 -2.63 -19.03
C MET A 508 -15.18 -2.31 -20.46
N ARG A 509 -14.25 -1.89 -21.33
CA ARG A 509 -14.55 -1.52 -22.72
C ARG A 509 -15.28 -2.67 -23.46
N ARG A 510 -16.31 -2.33 -24.23
CA ARG A 510 -17.07 -3.28 -25.06
C ARG A 510 -16.30 -3.61 -26.35
N PRO A 511 -16.40 -4.83 -26.89
CA PRO A 511 -17.24 -5.96 -26.42
C PRO A 511 -16.66 -6.73 -25.23
N THR A 512 -15.35 -6.63 -24.97
CA THR A 512 -14.58 -7.47 -24.05
C THR A 512 -15.21 -7.65 -22.66
N GLY A 513 -15.71 -6.58 -22.04
CA GLY A 513 -16.38 -6.65 -20.74
C GLY A 513 -17.64 -7.53 -20.73
N GLN A 514 -18.45 -7.45 -21.79
CA GLN A 514 -19.66 -8.24 -21.95
C GLN A 514 -19.33 -9.71 -22.26
N GLU A 515 -18.30 -9.96 -23.06
CA GLU A 515 -17.82 -11.33 -23.37
C GLU A 515 -17.29 -12.03 -22.13
N LEU A 516 -16.46 -11.37 -21.33
CA LEU A 516 -16.00 -11.90 -20.04
C LEU A 516 -17.17 -12.12 -19.07
N LEU A 517 -18.16 -11.22 -19.03
CA LEU A 517 -19.35 -11.40 -18.18
C LEU A 517 -20.23 -12.58 -18.64
N ARG A 518 -20.33 -12.85 -19.94
CA ARG A 518 -20.95 -14.09 -20.47
C ARG A 518 -20.17 -15.33 -20.01
N GLU A 519 -18.84 -15.32 -20.09
CA GLU A 519 -18.00 -16.42 -19.60
C GLU A 519 -18.15 -16.66 -18.09
N VAL A 520 -18.22 -15.61 -17.28
CA VAL A 520 -18.48 -15.70 -15.83
C VAL A 520 -19.84 -16.37 -15.56
N HIS A 521 -20.91 -15.90 -16.20
CA HIS A 521 -22.25 -16.46 -16.03
C HIS A 521 -22.31 -17.93 -16.48
N ARG A 522 -21.70 -18.24 -17.62
CA ARG A 522 -21.58 -19.61 -18.15
C ARG A 522 -20.76 -20.51 -17.25
N TYR A 523 -19.65 -20.04 -16.68
CA TYR A 523 -18.84 -20.79 -15.72
C TYR A 523 -19.65 -21.16 -14.46
N VAL A 524 -20.31 -20.18 -13.84
CA VAL A 524 -21.08 -20.39 -12.60
C VAL A 524 -22.19 -21.42 -12.82
N VAL A 525 -22.96 -21.29 -13.90
CA VAL A 525 -24.03 -22.25 -14.23
C VAL A 525 -23.46 -23.64 -14.57
N LYS A 526 -22.38 -23.72 -15.36
CA LYS A 526 -21.76 -24.99 -15.74
C LYS A 526 -21.26 -25.76 -14.52
N GLU A 527 -20.56 -25.09 -13.61
CA GLU A 527 -20.03 -25.73 -12.40
C GLU A 527 -21.14 -26.06 -11.39
N TYR A 528 -22.17 -25.20 -11.26
CA TYR A 528 -23.36 -25.51 -10.44
C TYR A 528 -24.03 -26.82 -10.91
N ILE A 529 -24.29 -26.97 -12.22
CA ILE A 529 -24.84 -28.20 -12.80
C ILE A 529 -23.89 -29.39 -12.58
N THR A 530 -22.59 -29.20 -12.78
CA THR A 530 -21.55 -30.23 -12.59
C THR A 530 -21.55 -30.77 -11.15
N GLN A 531 -21.72 -29.90 -10.14
CA GLN A 531 -21.82 -30.31 -8.73
C GLN A 531 -23.18 -30.95 -8.40
N VAL A 532 -24.26 -30.53 -9.06
CA VAL A 532 -25.59 -31.16 -8.95
C VAL A 532 -25.63 -32.58 -9.52
N ILE A 533 -24.96 -32.85 -10.65
CA ILE A 533 -24.95 -34.21 -11.26
C ILE A 533 -23.95 -35.16 -10.60
N LYS A 534 -22.97 -34.65 -9.83
CA LYS A 534 -21.98 -35.48 -9.13
C LYS A 534 -22.65 -36.46 -8.15
N HIS A 535 -22.27 -37.73 -8.28
CA HIS A 535 -22.77 -38.80 -7.41
C HIS A 535 -22.23 -38.60 -5.99
N ARG A 536 -23.14 -38.50 -5.00
CA ARG A 536 -22.77 -38.44 -3.57
C ARG A 536 -23.61 -39.39 -2.71
N TRP A 537 -24.95 -39.41 -2.84
CA TRP A 537 -25.86 -40.28 -2.07
C TRP A 537 -27.30 -40.24 -2.60
N ARG A 538 -28.17 -41.18 -2.17
CA ARG A 538 -29.62 -41.23 -2.50
C ARG A 538 -30.44 -40.40 -1.50
N MET A 539 -31.22 -39.44 -1.99
CA MET A 539 -32.07 -38.55 -1.17
C MET A 539 -33.49 -39.12 -0.99
N ASN A 540 -34.16 -38.85 0.14
CA ASN A 540 -35.57 -39.18 0.37
C ASN A 540 -36.51 -38.23 -0.42
N ARG A 541 -37.82 -38.18 -0.16
CA ARG A 541 -38.74 -37.31 -0.91
C ARG A 541 -38.66 -35.85 -0.46
N GLU A 542 -38.55 -35.64 0.84
CA GLU A 542 -38.65 -34.38 1.56
C GLU A 542 -37.40 -33.56 1.26
N THR A 543 -36.22 -34.16 1.42
CA THR A 543 -34.92 -33.66 0.95
C THR A 543 -34.95 -33.28 -0.53
N ARG A 544 -35.57 -34.07 -1.41
CA ARG A 544 -35.65 -33.72 -2.85
C ARG A 544 -36.54 -32.50 -3.14
N GLN A 545 -37.54 -32.25 -2.30
CA GLN A 545 -38.33 -31.02 -2.40
C GLN A 545 -37.49 -29.82 -1.95
N GLU A 546 -36.78 -29.93 -0.82
CA GLU A 546 -35.96 -28.83 -0.30
C GLU A 546 -34.74 -28.51 -1.18
N VAL A 547 -34.01 -29.53 -1.62
CA VAL A 547 -32.95 -29.41 -2.63
C VAL A 547 -33.44 -28.64 -3.86
N SER A 548 -34.63 -28.96 -4.37
CA SER A 548 -35.17 -28.22 -5.49
C SER A 548 -35.56 -26.78 -5.15
N LYS A 549 -36.02 -26.48 -3.93
CA LYS A 549 -36.28 -25.08 -3.53
C LYS A 549 -34.98 -24.29 -3.45
N LYS A 550 -33.95 -24.82 -2.79
CA LYS A 550 -32.65 -24.14 -2.64
C LYS A 550 -31.94 -23.98 -3.98
N MET A 551 -31.99 -24.99 -4.86
CA MET A 551 -31.56 -24.85 -6.27
C MET A 551 -32.35 -23.76 -7.02
N ASP A 552 -33.69 -23.79 -6.95
CA ASP A 552 -34.52 -22.77 -7.62
C ASP A 552 -34.29 -21.37 -7.01
N LEU A 553 -33.89 -21.24 -5.74
CA LEU A 553 -33.58 -19.96 -5.08
C LEU A 553 -32.17 -19.45 -5.44
N GLU A 554 -31.12 -20.20 -5.15
CA GLU A 554 -29.73 -19.82 -5.43
C GLU A 554 -29.52 -19.47 -6.90
N ALA A 555 -30.10 -20.28 -7.81
CA ALA A 555 -30.04 -20.03 -9.24
C ALA A 555 -30.60 -18.64 -9.59
N ARG A 556 -31.76 -18.24 -9.04
CA ARG A 556 -32.31 -16.89 -9.28
C ARG A 556 -31.46 -15.78 -8.67
N ILE A 557 -30.86 -16.00 -7.50
CA ILE A 557 -30.05 -14.95 -6.85
C ILE A 557 -28.83 -14.61 -7.71
N PHE A 558 -27.95 -15.58 -8.00
CA PHE A 558 -26.74 -15.28 -8.79
C PHE A 558 -27.08 -14.92 -10.24
N HIS A 559 -28.19 -15.44 -10.78
CA HIS A 559 -28.66 -15.10 -12.12
C HIS A 559 -29.06 -13.64 -12.23
N ASN A 560 -29.99 -13.19 -11.39
CA ASN A 560 -30.47 -11.81 -11.40
C ASN A 560 -29.29 -10.85 -11.24
N THR A 561 -28.42 -11.08 -10.26
CA THR A 561 -27.21 -10.26 -10.06
C THR A 561 -26.33 -10.15 -11.30
N LEU A 562 -26.16 -11.22 -12.08
CA LEU A 562 -25.39 -11.18 -13.33
C LEU A 562 -26.13 -10.49 -14.48
N ILE A 563 -27.45 -10.62 -14.57
CA ILE A 563 -28.28 -9.88 -15.54
C ILE A 563 -28.29 -8.38 -15.21
N ASP A 564 -28.46 -8.02 -13.94
CA ASP A 564 -28.44 -6.64 -13.43
C ASP A 564 -27.08 -5.97 -13.70
N GLN A 565 -25.98 -6.75 -13.72
CA GLN A 565 -24.62 -6.31 -14.10
C GLN A 565 -24.39 -6.28 -15.63
N GLY A 566 -25.40 -6.56 -16.45
CA GLY A 566 -25.35 -6.46 -17.92
C GLY A 566 -25.08 -7.76 -18.68
N SER A 567 -25.22 -8.93 -18.05
CA SER A 567 -25.17 -10.21 -18.77
C SER A 567 -26.43 -10.42 -19.60
N ASP A 568 -26.26 -10.96 -20.81
CA ASP A 568 -27.35 -11.30 -21.75
C ASP A 568 -27.57 -12.83 -21.88
N SER A 569 -26.89 -13.63 -21.06
CA SER A 569 -26.96 -15.10 -21.12
C SER A 569 -28.15 -15.66 -20.33
N ASP A 570 -29.35 -15.13 -20.58
CA ASP A 570 -30.61 -15.51 -19.90
C ASP A 570 -30.94 -17.00 -20.04
N TRP A 571 -30.66 -17.54 -21.22
CA TRP A 571 -30.85 -18.92 -21.64
C TRP A 571 -30.10 -19.96 -20.80
N LEU A 572 -29.12 -19.59 -19.98
CA LEU A 572 -28.33 -20.53 -19.17
C LEU A 572 -29.13 -21.13 -18.00
N VAL A 573 -29.80 -20.28 -17.22
CA VAL A 573 -30.34 -20.63 -15.89
C VAL A 573 -31.61 -21.52 -15.91
N PRO A 574 -32.46 -21.52 -16.96
CA PRO A 574 -33.52 -22.52 -17.11
C PRO A 574 -33.04 -23.98 -17.04
N ALA A 575 -31.77 -24.28 -17.33
CA ALA A 575 -31.18 -25.61 -17.16
C ALA A 575 -31.25 -26.09 -15.71
N ILE A 576 -30.84 -25.24 -14.76
CA ILE A 576 -30.86 -25.57 -13.32
C ILE A 576 -32.32 -25.76 -12.86
N HIS A 577 -33.23 -24.89 -13.31
CA HIS A 577 -34.67 -25.02 -13.00
C HIS A 577 -35.31 -26.29 -13.56
N HIS A 578 -34.93 -26.75 -14.76
CA HIS A 578 -35.41 -28.02 -15.31
C HIS A 578 -34.86 -29.22 -14.51
N ILE A 579 -33.57 -29.19 -14.15
CA ILE A 579 -32.96 -30.24 -13.31
C ILE A 579 -33.60 -30.27 -11.92
N ALA A 580 -33.85 -29.12 -11.29
CA ALA A 580 -34.56 -29.00 -10.02
C ALA A 580 -35.97 -29.61 -10.10
N LYS A 581 -36.74 -29.31 -11.16
CA LYS A 581 -38.06 -29.92 -11.46
C LYS A 581 -37.99 -31.44 -11.60
N ILE A 582 -36.98 -31.96 -12.31
CA ILE A 582 -36.73 -33.41 -12.42
C ILE A 582 -36.42 -34.03 -11.05
N ILE A 583 -35.64 -33.37 -10.20
CA ILE A 583 -35.26 -33.84 -8.85
C ILE A 583 -36.47 -33.91 -7.90
N LYS A 584 -37.37 -32.91 -7.90
CA LYS A 584 -38.55 -32.92 -6.99
C LYS A 584 -39.71 -33.82 -7.44
N GLU A 585 -39.95 -34.00 -8.74
CA GLU A 585 -41.18 -34.65 -9.23
C GLU A 585 -41.28 -36.14 -8.82
N LYS A 586 -42.49 -36.59 -8.50
CA LYS A 586 -42.82 -37.97 -8.09
C LYS A 586 -43.45 -38.82 -9.20
N LYS A 587 -44.22 -38.24 -10.13
CA LYS A 587 -44.92 -38.95 -11.22
C LYS A 587 -43.95 -39.24 -12.37
N LYS A 588 -43.79 -40.53 -12.72
CA LYS A 588 -42.90 -41.02 -13.81
C LYS A 588 -43.08 -40.21 -15.10
N ASP A 589 -44.33 -39.97 -15.49
CA ASP A 589 -44.65 -39.38 -16.78
C ASP A 589 -44.44 -37.86 -16.81
N LYS A 590 -44.57 -37.18 -15.67
CA LYS A 590 -44.11 -35.79 -15.53
C LYS A 590 -42.58 -35.67 -15.60
N ILE A 591 -41.84 -36.64 -15.04
CA ILE A 591 -40.37 -36.69 -15.20
C ILE A 591 -40.00 -36.78 -16.69
N LYS A 592 -40.69 -37.63 -17.48
CA LYS A 592 -40.47 -37.69 -18.94
C LYS A 592 -40.66 -36.33 -19.61
N VAL A 593 -41.73 -35.60 -19.28
CA VAL A 593 -42.04 -34.27 -19.85
C VAL A 593 -40.94 -33.26 -19.50
N TYR A 594 -40.46 -33.23 -18.25
CA TYR A 594 -39.37 -32.33 -17.86
C TYR A 594 -38.03 -32.71 -18.53
N VAL A 595 -37.72 -34.00 -18.67
CA VAL A 595 -36.52 -34.45 -19.41
C VAL A 595 -36.64 -34.09 -20.90
N LYS A 596 -37.79 -34.30 -21.54
CA LYS A 596 -38.01 -33.89 -22.93
C LYS A 596 -37.83 -32.38 -23.09
N LYS A 597 -38.41 -31.55 -22.22
CA LYS A 597 -38.23 -30.09 -22.28
C LYS A 597 -36.78 -29.67 -22.04
N LEU A 598 -36.04 -30.33 -21.15
CA LEU A 598 -34.60 -30.09 -20.99
C LEU A 598 -33.84 -30.35 -22.30
N CYS A 599 -34.11 -31.46 -22.99
CA CYS A 599 -33.46 -31.79 -24.27
C CYS A 599 -33.85 -30.86 -25.42
N GLN A 600 -35.09 -30.34 -25.42
CA GLN A 600 -35.54 -29.34 -26.40
C GLN A 600 -34.96 -27.94 -26.15
N ASN A 601 -34.66 -27.60 -24.89
CA ASN A 601 -34.03 -26.34 -24.51
C ASN A 601 -32.50 -26.35 -24.66
N TYR A 602 -31.87 -27.53 -24.58
CA TYR A 602 -30.41 -27.70 -24.64
C TYR A 602 -30.07 -28.93 -25.51
N PRO A 603 -29.88 -28.76 -26.83
CA PRO A 603 -29.71 -29.88 -27.77
C PRO A 603 -28.37 -30.61 -27.60
N ASP A 604 -27.39 -29.98 -26.93
CA ASP A 604 -26.05 -30.53 -26.65
C ASP A 604 -26.03 -31.53 -25.46
N ILE A 605 -27.17 -31.82 -24.85
CA ILE A 605 -27.28 -32.70 -23.68
C ILE A 605 -27.09 -34.19 -24.05
N ARG A 606 -25.83 -34.64 -24.01
CA ARG A 606 -25.46 -36.07 -24.16
C ARG A 606 -26.26 -37.00 -23.23
N LYS A 607 -26.49 -38.24 -23.69
CA LYS A 607 -27.27 -39.29 -23.01
C LYS A 607 -26.83 -39.55 -21.55
N ASP A 608 -25.54 -39.39 -21.25
CA ASP A 608 -24.98 -39.59 -19.91
C ASP A 608 -25.40 -38.54 -18.89
N HIS A 609 -25.59 -37.28 -19.29
CA HIS A 609 -26.12 -36.22 -18.41
C HIS A 609 -27.51 -36.61 -17.91
N ILE A 610 -28.36 -37.10 -18.82
CA ILE A 610 -29.72 -37.56 -18.50
C ILE A 610 -29.66 -38.74 -17.52
N LEU A 611 -28.75 -39.70 -17.75
CA LEU A 611 -28.54 -40.84 -16.85
C LEU A 611 -28.03 -40.43 -15.46
N ALA A 612 -27.21 -39.38 -15.36
CA ALA A 612 -26.71 -38.81 -14.11
C ALA A 612 -27.77 -38.00 -13.36
N ILE A 613 -28.52 -37.12 -14.05
CA ILE A 613 -29.65 -36.37 -13.48
C ILE A 613 -30.72 -37.33 -12.95
N LEU A 614 -31.08 -38.38 -13.70
CA LEU A 614 -32.02 -39.40 -13.25
C LEU A 614 -31.44 -40.31 -12.14
N ALA A 615 -30.12 -40.45 -12.04
CA ALA A 615 -29.46 -41.12 -10.91
C ALA A 615 -29.51 -40.25 -9.65
N ARG A 616 -29.28 -38.93 -9.77
CA ARG A 616 -29.41 -37.96 -8.67
C ARG A 616 -30.85 -37.88 -8.16
N ARG A 617 -31.85 -38.03 -9.05
CA ARG A 617 -33.26 -38.23 -8.68
C ARG A 617 -33.50 -39.53 -7.90
N GLY A 618 -32.60 -40.52 -7.97
CA GLY A 618 -32.71 -41.80 -7.27
C GLY A 618 -33.53 -42.86 -8.02
N LEU A 619 -33.53 -42.85 -9.36
CA LEU A 619 -34.21 -43.87 -10.16
C LEU A 619 -33.32 -45.10 -10.40
N GLY A 620 -33.87 -46.30 -10.16
CA GLY A 620 -33.22 -47.58 -10.48
C GLY A 620 -32.99 -47.76 -11.99
N ARG A 621 -32.00 -48.59 -12.33
CA ARG A 621 -31.44 -48.77 -13.70
C ARG A 621 -32.53 -48.91 -14.77
N THR A 622 -33.46 -49.85 -14.61
CA THR A 622 -34.56 -50.13 -15.55
C THR A 622 -35.47 -48.92 -15.77
N ARG A 623 -35.73 -48.11 -14.73
CA ARG A 623 -36.53 -46.88 -14.83
C ARG A 623 -35.79 -45.76 -15.55
N ARG A 624 -34.46 -45.66 -15.38
CA ARG A 624 -33.61 -44.72 -16.14
C ARG A 624 -33.56 -45.08 -17.62
N ALA A 625 -33.28 -46.35 -17.94
CA ALA A 625 -33.25 -46.85 -19.31
C ALA A 625 -34.61 -46.67 -20.03
N ALA A 626 -35.73 -46.94 -19.35
CA ALA A 626 -37.06 -46.77 -19.92
C ALA A 626 -37.44 -45.30 -20.19
N ILE A 627 -36.91 -44.33 -19.44
CA ILE A 627 -37.09 -42.91 -19.73
C ILE A 627 -36.15 -42.49 -20.88
N LEU A 628 -34.88 -42.90 -20.83
CA LEU A 628 -33.90 -42.56 -21.86
C LEU A 628 -34.34 -43.03 -23.26
N ARG A 629 -34.76 -44.29 -23.42
CA ARG A 629 -35.27 -44.83 -24.70
C ARG A 629 -36.43 -44.01 -25.28
N GLN A 630 -37.29 -43.45 -24.43
CA GLN A 630 -38.43 -42.62 -24.87
C GLN A 630 -38.05 -41.15 -25.18
N VAL A 631 -36.79 -40.75 -24.92
CA VAL A 631 -36.25 -39.42 -25.23
C VAL A 631 -35.15 -39.48 -26.31
N CYS A 632 -34.53 -40.64 -26.58
CA CYS A 632 -33.51 -40.81 -27.63
C CYS A 632 -33.89 -40.17 -28.97
N HIS A 633 -35.12 -40.38 -29.45
CA HIS A 633 -35.62 -39.80 -30.70
C HIS A 633 -35.63 -38.26 -30.75
N VAL A 634 -35.58 -37.57 -29.60
CA VAL A 634 -35.49 -36.10 -29.50
C VAL A 634 -34.04 -35.62 -29.52
N LEU A 635 -33.09 -36.47 -29.13
CA LEU A 635 -31.65 -36.21 -29.22
C LEU A 635 -31.13 -36.50 -30.64
N GLU A 636 -31.60 -37.59 -31.23
CA GLU A 636 -31.22 -38.05 -32.58
C GLU A 636 -31.77 -37.16 -33.69
N SER A 637 -32.79 -36.33 -33.42
CA SER A 637 -33.33 -35.35 -34.36
C SER A 637 -32.69 -33.96 -34.30
N SER A 638 -31.62 -33.76 -33.51
CA SER A 638 -31.14 -32.42 -33.12
C SER A 638 -29.63 -32.19 -33.31
N SER A 639 -28.93 -33.07 -34.03
CA SER A 639 -27.46 -33.08 -34.13
C SER A 639 -26.87 -32.14 -35.19
N GLY A 640 -27.46 -30.96 -35.40
CA GLY A 640 -26.99 -30.00 -36.41
C GLY A 640 -27.53 -28.60 -36.17
N GLY A 641 -26.63 -27.68 -35.77
CA GLY A 641 -26.93 -26.26 -35.57
C GLY A 641 -25.82 -25.57 -34.77
N GLU A 642 -25.44 -24.37 -35.19
CA GLU A 642 -24.45 -23.50 -34.53
C GLU A 642 -25.08 -22.81 -33.31
N GLY A 643 -25.44 -23.61 -32.30
CA GLY A 643 -26.15 -23.15 -31.11
C GLY A 643 -25.25 -22.96 -29.88
N ASN A 644 -25.70 -22.12 -28.96
CA ASN A 644 -25.04 -21.88 -27.67
C ASN A 644 -24.80 -23.19 -26.90
N THR A 645 -23.55 -23.44 -26.49
CA THR A 645 -23.15 -24.68 -25.80
C THR A 645 -23.11 -24.53 -24.28
N LEU A 646 -23.58 -25.55 -23.56
CA LEU A 646 -23.56 -25.64 -22.10
C LEU A 646 -23.23 -27.06 -21.62
N PHE A 647 -24.02 -28.07 -22.01
CA PHE A 647 -23.78 -29.47 -21.64
C PHE A 647 -22.65 -30.11 -22.45
N ALA A 648 -22.28 -29.55 -23.61
CA ALA A 648 -21.11 -29.97 -24.37
C ALA A 648 -19.84 -30.02 -23.48
N GLU A 649 -19.63 -29.00 -22.64
CA GLU A 649 -18.46 -28.88 -21.76
C GLU A 649 -18.70 -29.32 -20.30
N ILE A 650 -19.80 -30.01 -20.00
CA ILE A 650 -20.03 -30.61 -18.68
C ILE A 650 -19.49 -32.04 -18.71
N ASP A 651 -18.52 -32.33 -17.86
CA ASP A 651 -18.04 -33.70 -17.67
C ASP A 651 -18.98 -34.48 -16.76
N VAL A 652 -19.48 -35.61 -17.25
CA VAL A 652 -20.28 -36.54 -16.46
C VAL A 652 -19.32 -37.50 -15.74
N PRO A 653 -19.33 -37.57 -14.40
CA PRO A 653 -18.52 -38.54 -13.68
C PRO A 653 -18.89 -39.95 -14.13
N VAL A 654 -17.88 -40.76 -14.49
CA VAL A 654 -18.09 -42.13 -14.99
C VAL A 654 -18.91 -42.93 -14.00
N VAL A 655 -20.17 -43.22 -14.35
CA VAL A 655 -21.09 -43.98 -13.52
C VAL A 655 -20.71 -45.46 -13.65
N ILE A 656 -19.72 -45.88 -12.87
CA ILE A 656 -19.42 -47.31 -12.65
C ILE A 656 -20.73 -47.98 -12.27
N CYS A 657 -21.20 -48.89 -13.12
CA CYS A 657 -22.52 -49.50 -12.98
C CYS A 657 -22.49 -50.69 -12.01
N CYS A 658 -22.03 -50.40 -10.79
CA CYS A 658 -22.14 -51.16 -9.55
C CYS A 658 -22.52 -50.11 -8.48
N PHE A 659 -23.68 -50.12 -7.82
CA PHE A 659 -24.63 -51.20 -7.51
C PHE A 659 -26.10 -50.83 -7.84
#